data_AF-A0A7C5N1H2-F1
#
_entry.id   AF-A0A7C5N1H2-F1
#
_cell.length_a   1.000
_cell.length_b   1.000
_cell.length_c   1.000
_cell.angle_alpha   90.00
_cell.angle_beta   90.00
_cell.angle_gamma   90.00
#
_symmetry.space_group_name_H-M   'P 1'
#
loop_
_entity.id
_entity.type
_entity.pdbx_description
1 polymer ?
#
loop_
_entity_poly.entity_id
_entity_poly.type
_entity_poly.pdbx_seq_one_letter_code
_entity_poly.pdbx_strand_id
1 'polypeptide(L)'
;MKKQILLLPFLLFCLLSHLDAQIPVSHGFNYYDVNQDAFINTPFLFKQFYQPHYSTAEIGYWATSIKLAQAASNLYNNSLLSPPDKVIGGYRLSRHNYFQGALGQEVAKMVVLRPDDNVNRPTVLLTHGGKTSGAGAFRLMSLGVTDLVQRGYAVMYYQSGIDKVAHFAAALDSVDITGPCSDPAFEPMDKACLEQRAYFKVQCGYAAAQYAQGMKSTLHLNTDQLFLAGFSGGAMSSLLLALSDTTNYKDSLFYPQGHYNRFSKFPNLDFEVKAVATMGSGLIVNPIAGPMIGPEDAGVRFLMLHGQDDAAVKPDHGPLFWSIPFTELRGVGFTLSNTLDLVSTLQANGSTGSKAILNCSGCHEVFSYPCTYCDDCDGNAVLTSSECYLWRKQDLNKTLNQTPFQFASFKKQLAYYLNQIHDIGLLTSHFFHEDIPVNGFPASPSLLVSNVLQNNAPSAVNPVDYPYHNGFANGHFQISTKCLVQNNAALFFNQKGDNGNFPSAAAPFGDYIKIPWASQQGNDLLSGDFTVEIRFRTKNQTGRGTLFSYLDQYGRGIEIYLRPNGKLTLHYRNGFQLIDNSNLNDGVCHHIAVTRSGKDYHLWVDGVQTAARLNQNKPNSNLPSDLRIGNTKLALKQWGFNGIMTEVRLWDKVVNMTAEVDAASLNNNTPGLVANWHFTDGQTQVIVSNANGNLLTGTLGESAATQAYDPKWLENDEACECNVGQFGPGSGKVAANTTLNPSRPLEVVVTPNPVQDMLSVRFPENYQGQVQLQLLDAQAKILFQNQLSLVSGNRPFSIEMANLPAGIYFLTIRNGEQMFTQKLLKK
;
A
#
# COMPACT_ATOMS: atom_id res chain seq x y z
N MET A 1 -13.10 -50.71 36.19
CA MET A 1 -12.13 -49.80 35.53
C MET A 1 -12.65 -49.07 34.28
N LYS A 2 -13.87 -49.31 33.73
CA LYS A 2 -14.38 -48.59 32.54
C LYS A 2 -15.22 -47.32 32.79
N LYS A 3 -15.56 -46.99 34.04
CA LYS A 3 -16.34 -45.78 34.39
C LYS A 3 -15.51 -44.54 34.74
N GLN A 4 -14.18 -44.65 34.90
CA GLN A 4 -13.32 -43.52 35.28
C GLN A 4 -12.76 -42.72 34.08
N ILE A 5 -12.85 -43.24 32.85
CA ILE A 5 -12.26 -42.59 31.67
C ILE A 5 -13.17 -41.49 31.08
N LEU A 6 -14.48 -41.55 31.30
CA LEU A 6 -15.45 -40.53 30.86
C LEU A 6 -15.59 -39.34 31.82
N LEU A 7 -15.20 -39.51 33.08
CA LEU A 7 -15.25 -38.45 34.09
C LEU A 7 -14.10 -37.46 33.92
N LEU A 8 -12.94 -37.88 33.40
CA LEU A 8 -11.77 -37.01 33.25
C LEU A 8 -11.99 -35.84 32.28
N PRO A 9 -12.50 -36.01 31.05
CA PRO A 9 -12.77 -34.88 30.16
C PRO A 9 -13.92 -34.01 30.67
N PHE A 10 -14.90 -34.57 31.38
CA PHE A 10 -16.03 -33.80 31.94
C PHE A 10 -15.61 -32.98 33.16
N LEU A 11 -14.75 -33.53 34.04
CA LEU A 11 -14.11 -32.80 35.14
C LEU A 11 -13.11 -31.76 34.62
N LEU A 12 -12.38 -32.03 33.53
CA LEU A 12 -11.51 -31.06 32.87
C LEU A 12 -12.32 -29.92 32.25
N PHE A 13 -13.48 -30.22 31.66
CA PHE A 13 -14.41 -29.23 31.11
C PHE A 13 -15.06 -28.38 32.21
N CYS A 14 -15.43 -28.99 33.35
CA CYS A 14 -15.90 -28.28 34.54
C CYS A 14 -14.79 -27.46 35.23
N LEU A 15 -13.53 -27.93 35.22
CA LEU A 15 -12.39 -27.15 35.72
C LEU A 15 -12.11 -25.94 34.82
N LEU A 16 -12.19 -26.11 33.49
CA LEU A 16 -11.97 -25.03 32.52
C LEU A 16 -13.08 -23.96 32.54
N SER A 17 -14.32 -24.34 32.85
CA SER A 17 -15.44 -23.40 33.00
C SER A 17 -15.56 -22.77 34.40
N HIS A 18 -14.86 -23.31 35.41
CA HIS A 18 -14.73 -22.70 36.75
C HIS A 18 -13.41 -21.96 37.00
N LEU A 19 -12.51 -21.90 36.00
CA LEU A 19 -11.24 -21.16 36.06
C LEU A 19 -11.38 -19.66 35.74
N ASP A 20 -12.59 -19.12 35.56
CA ASP A 20 -12.81 -17.67 35.35
C ASP A 20 -12.58 -16.84 36.62
N ALA A 21 -12.50 -17.47 37.80
CA ALA A 21 -12.15 -16.82 39.05
C ALA A 21 -10.65 -16.94 39.35
N GLN A 22 -9.99 -15.78 39.51
CA GLN A 22 -8.64 -15.61 40.09
C GLN A 22 -7.44 -16.13 39.28
N ILE A 23 -7.46 -16.06 37.95
CA ILE A 23 -6.19 -16.14 37.22
C ILE A 23 -5.48 -14.78 37.36
N PRO A 24 -4.30 -14.71 37.99
CA PRO A 24 -3.57 -13.47 38.10
C PRO A 24 -3.12 -13.02 36.71
N VAL A 25 -3.23 -11.71 36.47
CA VAL A 25 -2.61 -11.05 35.32
C VAL A 25 -1.10 -11.11 35.51
N SER A 26 -0.36 -11.48 34.47
CA SER A 26 1.09 -11.66 34.52
C SER A 26 1.86 -10.37 34.82
N HIS A 27 1.35 -9.23 34.36
CA HIS A 27 1.92 -7.89 34.53
C HIS A 27 0.83 -6.89 34.92
N GLY A 28 1.21 -5.77 35.54
CA GLY A 28 0.28 -4.68 35.82
C GLY A 28 -0.17 -3.99 34.54
N PHE A 29 -1.38 -3.44 34.55
CA PHE A 29 -1.91 -2.66 33.44
C PHE A 29 -1.24 -1.28 33.37
N ASN A 30 -0.11 -1.16 32.67
CA ASN A 30 0.62 0.10 32.55
C ASN A 30 0.46 0.72 31.16
N TYR A 31 -0.43 1.72 31.07
CA TYR A 31 -0.61 2.54 29.88
C TYR A 31 0.71 3.21 29.43
N TYR A 32 1.58 3.62 30.36
CA TYR A 32 2.84 4.29 30.01
C TYR A 32 3.96 3.32 29.60
N ASP A 33 3.73 2.01 29.69
CA ASP A 33 4.64 0.99 29.16
C ASP A 33 3.90 0.15 28.11
N VAL A 34 3.65 0.80 26.98
CA VAL A 34 2.96 0.21 25.82
C VAL A 34 3.64 -1.04 25.27
N ASN A 35 4.89 -1.35 25.65
CA ASN A 35 5.60 -2.55 25.23
C ASN A 35 5.29 -3.78 26.09
N GLN A 36 4.58 -3.62 27.21
CA GLN A 36 4.17 -4.73 28.06
C GLN A 36 2.67 -4.93 28.01
N ASP A 37 2.25 -6.12 27.56
CA ASP A 37 0.86 -6.50 27.64
C ASP A 37 0.57 -7.17 28.99
N ALA A 38 -0.50 -6.71 29.63
CA ALA A 38 -1.17 -7.50 30.64
C ALA A 38 -1.87 -8.68 29.95
N PHE A 39 -1.65 -9.91 30.42
CA PHE A 39 -2.36 -11.08 29.91
C PHE A 39 -2.68 -12.08 31.03
N ILE A 40 -3.71 -12.88 30.79
CA ILE A 40 -4.15 -13.98 31.64
C ILE A 40 -3.14 -15.13 31.56
N ASN A 41 -2.57 -15.53 32.69
CA ASN A 41 -1.63 -16.64 32.74
C ASN A 41 -2.34 -17.97 32.37
N THR A 42 -1.93 -18.63 31.30
CA THR A 42 -2.62 -19.83 30.81
C THR A 42 -2.15 -21.10 31.55
N PRO A 43 -3.07 -22.05 31.86
CA PRO A 43 -2.70 -23.33 32.45
C PRO A 43 -1.76 -24.14 31.55
N PHE A 44 -0.98 -25.03 32.19
CA PHE A 44 0.04 -25.91 31.61
C PHE A 44 -0.33 -26.63 30.30
N LEU A 45 -1.62 -26.94 30.09
CA LEU A 45 -2.10 -27.63 28.89
C LEU A 45 -1.92 -26.82 27.60
N PHE A 46 -2.08 -25.48 27.63
CA PHE A 46 -1.82 -24.65 26.45
C PHE A 46 -0.32 -24.63 26.10
N LYS A 47 0.55 -24.68 27.11
CA LYS A 47 2.01 -24.68 26.94
C LYS A 47 2.47 -25.93 26.19
N GLN A 48 2.00 -27.12 26.55
CA GLN A 48 2.46 -28.37 25.91
C GLN A 48 2.23 -28.45 24.39
N PHE A 49 1.25 -27.74 23.82
CA PHE A 49 0.93 -27.82 22.39
C PHE A 49 1.67 -26.80 21.50
N TYR A 50 2.26 -25.75 22.07
CA TYR A 50 2.88 -24.63 21.32
C TYR A 50 4.37 -24.41 21.64
N GLN A 51 4.93 -25.12 22.63
CA GLN A 51 6.21 -24.82 23.27
C GLN A 51 7.54 -25.14 22.55
N PRO A 52 7.66 -25.62 21.29
CA PRO A 52 8.95 -25.48 20.62
C PRO A 52 9.17 -24.10 19.99
N HIS A 53 8.12 -23.29 19.78
CA HIS A 53 8.20 -22.12 18.89
C HIS A 53 7.79 -20.77 19.50
N TYR A 54 7.07 -20.75 20.62
CA TYR A 54 6.53 -19.50 21.21
C TYR A 54 6.73 -19.43 22.73
N SER A 55 6.94 -18.21 23.22
CA SER A 55 7.11 -17.90 24.64
C SER A 55 5.81 -18.06 25.43
N THR A 56 5.92 -18.16 26.75
CA THR A 56 4.74 -18.19 27.64
C THR A 56 3.92 -16.89 27.55
N ALA A 57 4.57 -15.75 27.28
CA ALA A 57 3.91 -14.46 27.19
C ALA A 57 3.03 -14.36 25.95
N GLU A 58 3.56 -14.74 24.79
CA GLU A 58 2.79 -14.76 23.52
C GLU A 58 1.55 -15.65 23.62
N ILE A 59 1.70 -16.86 24.18
CA ILE A 59 0.58 -17.79 24.39
C ILE A 59 -0.47 -17.19 25.34
N GLY A 60 -0.02 -16.49 26.40
CA GLY A 60 -0.88 -15.80 27.34
C GLY A 60 -1.67 -14.67 26.70
N TYR A 61 -1.00 -13.82 25.91
CA TYR A 61 -1.61 -12.75 25.13
C TYR A 61 -2.70 -13.29 24.19
N TRP A 62 -2.37 -14.29 23.35
CA TRP A 62 -3.32 -14.88 22.40
C TRP A 62 -4.58 -15.42 23.08
N ALA A 63 -4.41 -16.15 24.18
CA ALA A 63 -5.53 -16.72 24.92
C ALA A 63 -6.40 -15.63 25.55
N THR A 64 -5.79 -14.55 26.03
CA THR A 64 -6.50 -13.41 26.61
C THR A 64 -7.30 -12.67 25.54
N SER A 65 -6.67 -12.32 24.41
CA SER A 65 -7.32 -11.68 23.26
C SER A 65 -8.54 -12.45 22.80
N ILE A 66 -8.39 -13.77 22.60
CA ILE A 66 -9.49 -14.64 22.19
C ILE A 66 -10.64 -14.63 23.22
N LYS A 67 -10.34 -14.82 24.51
CA LYS A 67 -11.36 -14.88 25.57
C LYS A 67 -12.12 -13.57 25.72
N LEU A 68 -11.41 -12.44 25.71
CA LEU A 68 -12.03 -11.12 25.83
C LEU A 68 -12.93 -10.81 24.63
N ALA A 69 -12.48 -11.12 23.42
CA ALA A 69 -13.27 -10.92 22.21
C ALA A 69 -14.56 -11.75 22.20
N GLN A 70 -14.48 -13.01 22.61
CA GLN A 70 -15.67 -13.86 22.77
C GLN A 70 -16.65 -13.27 23.79
N ALA A 71 -16.15 -12.85 24.95
CA ALA A 71 -16.98 -12.30 26.01
C ALA A 71 -17.67 -11.00 25.58
N ALA A 72 -16.93 -10.08 24.97
CA ALA A 72 -17.47 -8.85 24.44
C ALA A 72 -18.48 -9.10 23.32
N SER A 73 -18.20 -10.05 22.41
CA SER A 73 -19.17 -10.42 21.36
C SER A 73 -20.46 -10.98 21.93
N ASN A 74 -20.39 -11.84 22.95
CA ASN A 74 -21.57 -12.40 23.59
C ASN A 74 -22.37 -11.31 24.31
N LEU A 75 -21.68 -10.36 24.93
CA LEU A 75 -22.30 -9.23 25.60
C LEU A 75 -22.98 -8.28 24.60
N TYR A 76 -22.32 -7.99 23.48
CA TYR A 76 -22.83 -7.15 22.38
C TYR A 76 -24.09 -7.75 21.74
N ASN A 77 -24.06 -9.06 21.49
CA ASN A 77 -25.17 -9.79 20.84
C ASN A 77 -26.31 -10.17 21.78
N ASN A 78 -26.17 -9.94 23.09
CA ASN A 78 -27.19 -10.33 24.06
C ASN A 78 -28.51 -9.58 23.77
N SER A 79 -29.65 -10.24 23.90
CA SER A 79 -30.95 -9.59 23.75
C SER A 79 -31.39 -8.80 25.00
N LEU A 80 -30.83 -9.11 26.17
CA LEU A 80 -31.11 -8.39 27.41
C LEU A 80 -30.63 -6.94 27.32
N LEU A 81 -31.46 -5.97 27.71
CA LEU A 81 -31.12 -4.55 27.66
C LEU A 81 -30.01 -4.15 28.64
N SER A 82 -29.87 -4.87 29.76
CA SER A 82 -28.88 -4.63 30.82
C SER A 82 -28.28 -5.95 31.31
N PRO A 83 -27.45 -6.64 30.50
CA PRO A 83 -26.74 -7.82 30.98
C PRO A 83 -25.79 -7.40 32.11
N PRO A 84 -25.60 -8.24 33.16
CA PRO A 84 -24.69 -7.92 34.25
C PRO A 84 -23.26 -7.75 33.74
N ASP A 85 -22.52 -6.84 34.36
CA ASP A 85 -21.07 -6.70 34.15
C ASP A 85 -20.39 -8.06 34.24
N LYS A 86 -19.43 -8.28 33.34
CA LYS A 86 -18.61 -9.48 33.33
C LYS A 86 -17.17 -9.10 33.67
N VAL A 87 -16.59 -9.79 34.64
CA VAL A 87 -15.16 -9.70 34.95
C VAL A 87 -14.49 -10.99 34.50
N ILE A 88 -13.40 -10.88 33.74
CA ILE A 88 -12.59 -12.02 33.28
C ILE A 88 -11.14 -11.64 33.52
N GLY A 89 -10.42 -12.38 34.36
CA GLY A 89 -8.95 -12.24 34.49
C GLY A 89 -8.44 -10.80 34.69
N GLY A 90 -9.11 -10.00 35.53
CA GLY A 90 -8.73 -8.60 35.78
C GLY A 90 -9.20 -7.59 34.73
N TYR A 91 -10.09 -7.99 33.80
CA TYR A 91 -10.74 -7.12 32.83
C TYR A 91 -12.23 -7.04 33.12
N ARG A 92 -12.80 -5.83 33.05
CA ARG A 92 -14.23 -5.57 33.19
C ARG A 92 -14.85 -5.30 31.82
N LEU A 93 -15.98 -5.93 31.57
CA LEU A 93 -16.80 -5.76 30.37
C LEU A 93 -18.23 -5.41 30.77
N SER A 94 -18.76 -4.35 30.21
CA SER A 94 -20.11 -3.88 30.49
C SER A 94 -20.81 -3.45 29.20
N ARG A 95 -22.15 -3.58 29.17
CA ARG A 95 -22.96 -3.14 28.03
C ARG A 95 -23.70 -1.88 28.39
N HIS A 96 -23.69 -0.94 27.46
CA HIS A 96 -24.29 0.36 27.61
C HIS A 96 -25.21 0.66 26.43
N ASN A 97 -26.30 1.37 26.74
CA ASN A 97 -27.03 2.15 25.76
C ASN A 97 -26.51 3.59 25.83
N TYR A 98 -26.03 4.11 24.72
CA TYR A 98 -25.49 5.47 24.61
C TYR A 98 -26.43 6.42 23.86
N PHE A 99 -27.57 5.91 23.37
CA PHE A 99 -28.58 6.68 22.64
C PHE A 99 -29.72 7.17 23.53
N GLN A 100 -30.17 8.41 23.30
CA GLN A 100 -31.44 8.93 23.77
C GLN A 100 -32.54 8.46 22.82
N GLY A 101 -33.15 7.31 23.12
CA GLY A 101 -34.21 6.70 22.31
C GLY A 101 -33.81 5.36 21.70
N ALA A 102 -34.63 4.88 20.77
CA ALA A 102 -34.43 3.63 20.04
C ALA A 102 -34.14 3.89 18.55
N LEU A 103 -33.29 3.07 17.95
CA LEU A 103 -33.09 2.94 16.52
C LEU A 103 -34.16 2.00 15.95
N GLY A 104 -35.34 2.56 15.66
CA GLY A 104 -36.52 1.77 15.32
C GLY A 104 -36.99 0.98 16.54
N GLN A 105 -36.99 -0.35 16.46
CA GLN A 105 -37.34 -1.23 17.60
C GLN A 105 -36.13 -1.66 18.46
N GLU A 106 -34.91 -1.25 18.12
CA GLU A 106 -33.71 -1.67 18.84
C GLU A 106 -33.05 -0.52 19.59
N VAL A 107 -32.47 -0.81 20.75
CA VAL A 107 -31.66 0.16 21.48
C VAL A 107 -30.20 0.06 21.02
N ALA A 108 -29.58 1.19 20.68
CA ALA A 108 -28.20 1.24 20.22
C ALA A 108 -27.25 0.67 21.29
N LYS A 109 -26.33 -0.19 20.86
CA LYS A 109 -25.50 -1.00 21.75
C LYS A 109 -24.05 -0.51 21.75
N MET A 110 -23.46 -0.54 22.92
CA MET A 110 -22.04 -0.33 23.10
C MET A 110 -21.50 -1.30 24.15
N VAL A 111 -20.32 -1.84 23.91
CA VAL A 111 -19.59 -2.64 24.91
C VAL A 111 -18.36 -1.87 25.32
N VAL A 112 -18.19 -1.71 26.63
CA VAL A 112 -17.03 -1.08 27.24
C VAL A 112 -16.14 -2.18 27.81
N LEU A 113 -14.87 -2.19 27.43
CA LEU A 113 -13.84 -3.08 27.95
C LEU A 113 -12.73 -2.26 28.58
N ARG A 114 -12.29 -2.63 29.78
CA ARG A 114 -11.18 -1.96 30.47
C ARG A 114 -10.53 -2.89 31.49
N PRO A 115 -9.33 -2.56 31.99
CA PRO A 115 -8.83 -3.12 33.25
C PRO A 115 -9.83 -2.96 34.40
N ASP A 116 -9.99 -4.00 35.21
CA ASP A 116 -10.90 -4.02 36.37
C ASP A 116 -10.25 -3.34 37.60
N ASP A 117 -10.06 -2.03 37.48
CA ASP A 117 -9.54 -1.17 38.53
C ASP A 117 -10.21 0.22 38.50
N ASN A 118 -9.89 1.05 39.49
CA ASN A 118 -10.43 2.42 39.63
C ASN A 118 -9.56 3.48 38.94
N VAL A 119 -8.61 3.09 38.08
CA VAL A 119 -7.71 4.03 37.40
C VAL A 119 -8.44 4.68 36.23
N ASN A 120 -8.36 6.00 36.09
CA ASN A 120 -8.89 6.69 34.92
C ASN A 120 -8.01 6.36 33.70
N ARG A 121 -8.60 5.72 32.69
CA ARG A 121 -7.89 5.12 31.56
C ARG A 121 -8.14 5.91 30.29
N PRO A 122 -7.13 6.18 29.46
CA PRO A 122 -7.30 6.81 28.15
C PRO A 122 -8.31 6.05 27.31
N THR A 123 -9.17 6.81 26.63
CA THR A 123 -10.43 6.29 26.10
C THR A 123 -10.35 6.15 24.60
N VAL A 124 -10.66 4.97 24.08
CA VAL A 124 -10.75 4.73 22.63
C VAL A 124 -12.19 4.41 22.26
N LEU A 125 -12.82 5.26 21.45
CA LEU A 125 -14.09 4.92 20.81
C LEU A 125 -13.80 4.16 19.54
N LEU A 126 -14.45 3.02 19.37
CA LEU A 126 -14.13 2.14 18.26
C LEU A 126 -15.39 1.60 17.57
N THR A 127 -15.39 1.58 16.24
CA THR A 127 -16.53 1.03 15.46
C THR A 127 -16.12 0.35 14.15
N HIS A 128 -17.03 -0.44 13.56
CA HIS A 128 -16.81 -1.18 12.32
C HIS A 128 -17.84 -0.83 11.24
N GLY A 129 -17.54 -1.16 9.98
CA GLY A 129 -18.40 -0.87 8.83
C GLY A 129 -19.51 -1.88 8.53
N GLY A 130 -19.35 -3.16 8.91
CA GLY A 130 -20.25 -4.26 8.53
C GLY A 130 -21.59 -4.35 9.29
N LYS A 131 -22.44 -5.33 8.92
CA LYS A 131 -23.73 -5.63 9.57
C LYS A 131 -23.55 -5.97 11.06
N THR A 132 -24.44 -5.49 11.92
CA THR A 132 -24.39 -5.66 13.38
C THR A 132 -24.70 -7.09 13.86
N SER A 133 -25.15 -8.00 12.98
CA SER A 133 -25.62 -9.36 13.27
C SER A 133 -24.62 -10.50 13.00
N GLY A 134 -23.43 -10.24 12.46
CA GLY A 134 -22.56 -11.33 11.97
C GLY A 134 -21.08 -11.17 12.30
N ALA A 135 -20.62 -11.94 13.30
CA ALA A 135 -19.21 -12.19 13.68
C ALA A 135 -18.53 -11.20 14.66
N GLY A 136 -19.19 -10.87 15.77
CA GLY A 136 -18.71 -9.90 16.78
C GLY A 136 -17.31 -10.17 17.38
N ALA A 137 -16.95 -11.42 17.73
CA ALA A 137 -15.64 -11.70 18.35
C ALA A 137 -14.50 -11.50 17.35
N PHE A 138 -14.69 -12.00 16.14
CA PHE A 138 -13.72 -11.86 15.07
C PHE A 138 -13.48 -10.38 14.72
N ARG A 139 -14.55 -9.60 14.59
CA ARG A 139 -14.45 -8.16 14.29
C ARG A 139 -13.84 -7.35 15.43
N LEU A 140 -14.09 -7.72 16.68
CA LEU A 140 -13.45 -7.09 17.85
C LEU A 140 -11.94 -7.36 17.88
N MET A 141 -11.53 -8.58 17.51
CA MET A 141 -10.12 -8.95 17.40
C MET A 141 -9.45 -8.23 16.24
N SER A 142 -10.07 -8.23 15.05
CA SER A 142 -9.54 -7.53 13.87
C SER A 142 -9.38 -6.03 14.12
N LEU A 143 -10.16 -5.48 15.03
CA LEU A 143 -10.08 -4.08 15.41
C LEU A 143 -9.04 -3.76 16.47
N GLY A 144 -8.31 -4.76 16.99
CA GLY A 144 -7.33 -4.54 18.05
C GLY A 144 -7.92 -4.13 19.40
N VAL A 145 -9.25 -4.22 19.60
CA VAL A 145 -9.93 -3.85 20.85
C VAL A 145 -9.28 -4.54 22.04
N THR A 146 -9.05 -5.85 21.92
CA THR A 146 -8.49 -6.64 23.02
C THR A 146 -7.03 -6.36 23.25
N ASP A 147 -6.28 -5.93 22.23
CA ASP A 147 -4.88 -5.55 22.37
C ASP A 147 -4.75 -4.22 23.11
N LEU A 148 -5.51 -3.19 22.69
CA LEU A 148 -5.54 -1.88 23.36
C LEU A 148 -5.94 -2.01 24.85
N VAL A 149 -6.92 -2.85 25.19
CA VAL A 149 -7.30 -3.07 26.59
C VAL A 149 -6.18 -3.74 27.39
N GLN A 150 -5.45 -4.69 26.80
CA GLN A 150 -4.30 -5.35 27.43
C GLN A 150 -3.13 -4.38 27.69
N ARG A 151 -3.01 -3.31 26.89
CA ARG A 151 -2.07 -2.19 27.10
C ARG A 151 -2.59 -1.13 28.07
N GLY A 152 -3.78 -1.32 28.63
CA GLY A 152 -4.32 -0.46 29.67
C GLY A 152 -5.15 0.72 29.17
N TYR A 153 -5.76 0.63 27.99
CA TYR A 153 -6.81 1.57 27.55
C TYR A 153 -8.20 1.15 28.06
N ALA A 154 -9.13 2.11 28.12
CA ALA A 154 -10.56 1.81 28.15
C ALA A 154 -11.11 1.92 26.71
N VAL A 155 -11.64 0.82 26.17
CA VAL A 155 -12.12 0.76 24.79
C VAL A 155 -13.65 0.62 24.78
N MET A 156 -14.30 1.51 24.05
CA MET A 156 -15.75 1.58 23.91
C MET A 156 -16.14 1.22 22.48
N TYR A 157 -16.52 -0.04 22.26
CA TYR A 157 -16.96 -0.54 20.97
C TYR A 157 -18.44 -0.23 20.76
N TYR A 158 -18.75 0.71 19.88
CA TYR A 158 -20.10 1.24 19.68
C TYR A 158 -20.67 0.91 18.30
N GLN A 159 -21.99 0.78 18.27
CA GLN A 159 -22.76 0.55 17.06
C GLN A 159 -22.80 1.81 16.16
N SER A 160 -22.43 1.72 14.89
CA SER A 160 -22.50 2.87 13.95
C SER A 160 -23.42 2.59 12.75
N GLY A 161 -24.37 1.68 12.90
CA GLY A 161 -25.30 1.27 11.85
C GLY A 161 -26.33 0.27 12.37
N ILE A 162 -27.23 -0.18 11.50
CA ILE A 162 -28.30 -1.11 11.88
C ILE A 162 -28.44 -2.28 10.90
N ASP A 163 -28.92 -3.42 11.42
CA ASP A 163 -28.91 -4.72 10.75
C ASP A 163 -29.90 -4.89 9.60
N LYS A 164 -31.00 -4.14 9.61
CA LYS A 164 -32.09 -4.29 8.65
C LYS A 164 -32.39 -2.93 8.03
N VAL A 165 -32.25 -2.83 6.72
CA VAL A 165 -32.61 -1.64 5.94
C VAL A 165 -34.06 -1.18 6.26
N ALA A 166 -34.98 -2.11 6.49
CA ALA A 166 -36.35 -1.83 6.94
C ALA A 166 -36.44 -1.16 8.33
N HIS A 167 -35.48 -1.40 9.24
CA HIS A 167 -35.42 -0.74 10.53
C HIS A 167 -34.78 0.65 10.43
N PHE A 168 -34.09 0.95 9.34
CA PHE A 168 -33.50 2.27 9.05
C PHE A 168 -34.59 3.19 8.55
N ALA A 169 -35.40 2.66 7.61
CA ALA A 169 -36.67 3.24 7.24
C ALA A 169 -37.57 3.46 8.48
N ALA A 170 -37.76 2.44 9.35
CA ALA A 170 -38.60 2.58 10.55
C ALA A 170 -38.05 3.54 11.62
N ALA A 171 -36.71 3.68 11.75
CA ALA A 171 -36.06 4.64 12.66
C ALA A 171 -36.12 6.08 12.14
N LEU A 172 -36.35 6.27 10.84
CA LEU A 172 -36.57 7.57 10.21
C LEU A 172 -38.09 7.88 10.15
N ASP A 173 -38.93 6.88 9.91
CA ASP A 173 -40.40 6.96 9.89
C ASP A 173 -41.01 7.23 11.28
N SER A 174 -40.42 6.69 12.36
CA SER A 174 -40.91 6.96 13.73
C SER A 174 -40.62 8.39 14.21
N VAL A 175 -39.89 9.19 13.42
CA VAL A 175 -39.42 10.54 13.78
C VAL A 175 -39.79 11.59 12.73
N ASP A 176 -40.80 11.31 11.90
CA ASP A 176 -41.38 12.23 10.91
C ASP A 176 -40.37 12.73 9.85
N ILE A 177 -39.38 11.89 9.53
CA ILE A 177 -38.46 12.10 8.43
C ILE A 177 -38.91 11.21 7.29
N THR A 178 -39.84 11.70 6.46
CA THR A 178 -40.07 11.12 5.13
C THR A 178 -38.88 11.44 4.22
N GLY A 179 -37.75 10.78 4.48
CA GLY A 179 -36.56 10.81 3.64
C GLY A 179 -36.60 9.69 2.61
N PRO A 180 -36.11 9.89 1.38
CA PRO A 180 -36.24 8.98 0.22
C PRO A 180 -35.47 7.66 0.32
N CYS A 181 -35.09 7.21 1.52
CA CYS A 181 -34.35 5.98 1.77
C CYS A 181 -35.22 4.83 2.31
N SER A 182 -36.55 4.97 2.29
CA SER A 182 -37.49 4.06 2.95
C SER A 182 -38.06 2.94 2.07
N ASP A 183 -37.79 2.92 0.76
CA ASP A 183 -38.36 1.91 -0.14
C ASP A 183 -37.45 0.67 -0.26
N PRO A 184 -37.85 -0.51 0.27
CA PRO A 184 -37.12 -1.76 0.09
C PRO A 184 -37.14 -2.29 -1.36
N ALA A 185 -37.87 -1.66 -2.29
CA ALA A 185 -37.98 -2.08 -3.69
C ALA A 185 -37.01 -1.38 -4.66
N PHE A 186 -36.21 -0.40 -4.22
CA PHE A 186 -35.27 0.31 -5.08
C PHE A 186 -33.81 0.05 -4.71
N GLU A 187 -33.23 -0.93 -5.38
CA GLU A 187 -31.92 -0.68 -5.98
C GLU A 187 -32.14 0.38 -7.08
N PRO A 188 -31.39 1.51 -7.12
CA PRO A 188 -30.10 1.77 -6.48
C PRO A 188 -30.13 2.87 -5.40
N MET A 189 -29.21 2.77 -4.43
CA MET A 189 -28.93 3.81 -3.43
C MET A 189 -28.42 5.09 -4.14
N ASP A 190 -29.22 6.15 -4.12
CA ASP A 190 -28.82 7.43 -4.71
C ASP A 190 -27.84 8.22 -3.81
N LYS A 191 -27.40 9.36 -4.33
CA LYS A 191 -26.42 10.24 -3.68
C LYS A 191 -26.87 10.78 -2.35
N ALA A 192 -28.04 11.38 -2.34
CA ALA A 192 -28.63 11.95 -1.14
C ALA A 192 -28.71 10.89 -0.03
N CYS A 193 -29.13 9.67 -0.38
CA CYS A 193 -29.27 8.60 0.60
C CYS A 193 -27.94 8.16 1.23
N LEU A 194 -26.87 8.05 0.44
CA LEU A 194 -25.54 7.70 0.96
C LEU A 194 -24.98 8.79 1.89
N GLU A 195 -25.14 10.06 1.51
CA GLU A 195 -24.71 11.21 2.31
C GLU A 195 -25.42 11.27 3.66
N GLN A 196 -26.75 11.06 3.66
CA GLN A 196 -27.54 11.00 4.88
C GLN A 196 -27.12 9.83 5.77
N ARG A 197 -26.78 8.67 5.20
CA ARG A 197 -26.23 7.53 5.96
C ARG A 197 -24.86 7.82 6.56
N ALA A 198 -24.00 8.55 5.86
CA ALA A 198 -22.71 8.99 6.38
C ALA A 198 -22.89 10.00 7.54
N TYR A 199 -23.80 10.96 7.40
CA TYR A 199 -24.13 11.90 8.47
C TYR A 199 -24.69 11.19 9.72
N PHE A 200 -25.54 10.17 9.54
CA PHE A 200 -26.02 9.37 10.66
C PHE A 200 -24.89 8.65 11.42
N LYS A 201 -23.85 8.19 10.72
CA LYS A 201 -22.65 7.61 11.35
C LYS A 201 -21.92 8.64 12.22
N VAL A 202 -21.83 9.90 11.77
CA VAL A 202 -21.31 11.00 12.59
C VAL A 202 -22.15 11.19 13.85
N GLN A 203 -23.48 11.24 13.73
CA GLN A 203 -24.37 11.38 14.89
C GLN A 203 -24.21 10.22 15.89
N CYS A 204 -23.99 8.99 15.41
CA CYS A 204 -23.68 7.84 16.26
C CYS A 204 -22.37 8.04 17.03
N GLY A 205 -21.32 8.47 16.34
CA GLY A 205 -20.02 8.76 16.93
C GLY A 205 -20.09 9.87 17.97
N TYR A 206 -20.82 10.94 17.67
CA TYR A 206 -21.03 12.07 18.57
C TYR A 206 -21.77 11.65 19.84
N ALA A 207 -22.82 10.85 19.71
CA ALA A 207 -23.53 10.28 20.86
C ALA A 207 -22.62 9.38 21.71
N ALA A 208 -21.73 8.59 21.10
CA ALA A 208 -20.78 7.74 21.82
C ALA A 208 -19.75 8.57 22.59
N ALA A 209 -19.21 9.63 21.99
CA ALA A 209 -18.25 10.52 22.63
C ALA A 209 -18.85 11.30 23.80
N GLN A 210 -20.06 11.83 23.63
CA GLN A 210 -20.79 12.50 24.71
C GLN A 210 -21.18 11.53 25.83
N TYR A 211 -21.48 10.27 25.49
CA TYR A 211 -21.69 9.23 26.49
C TYR A 211 -20.42 8.94 27.29
N ALA A 212 -19.27 8.81 26.63
CA ALA A 212 -17.99 8.67 27.31
C ALA A 212 -17.75 9.84 28.28
N GLN A 213 -17.99 11.08 27.83
CA GLN A 213 -17.82 12.27 28.65
C GLN A 213 -18.76 12.28 29.86
N GLY A 214 -20.04 11.96 29.67
CA GLY A 214 -21.04 11.92 30.75
C GLY A 214 -20.80 10.79 31.76
N MET A 215 -20.15 9.71 31.34
CA MET A 215 -19.91 8.52 32.17
C MET A 215 -18.47 8.42 32.68
N LYS A 216 -17.62 9.44 32.46
CA LYS A 216 -16.18 9.32 32.72
C LYS A 216 -15.83 8.95 34.16
N SER A 217 -16.53 9.50 35.15
CA SER A 217 -16.30 9.17 36.56
C SER A 217 -16.77 7.75 36.91
N THR A 218 -17.90 7.32 36.34
CA THR A 218 -18.52 6.01 36.63
C THR A 218 -17.77 4.86 35.96
N LEU A 219 -17.22 5.10 34.77
CA LEU A 219 -16.51 4.10 33.97
C LEU A 219 -14.98 4.23 34.04
N HIS A 220 -14.49 5.13 34.90
CA HIS A 220 -13.08 5.44 35.08
C HIS A 220 -12.38 5.76 33.75
N LEU A 221 -12.95 6.67 32.97
CA LEU A 221 -12.46 7.10 31.67
C LEU A 221 -11.65 8.38 31.82
N ASN A 222 -10.53 8.46 31.11
CA ASN A 222 -9.84 9.70 30.82
C ASN A 222 -10.24 10.14 29.41
N THR A 223 -11.14 11.12 29.35
CA THR A 223 -11.67 11.67 28.10
C THR A 223 -10.90 12.91 27.63
N ASP A 224 -9.94 13.41 28.41
CA ASP A 224 -8.97 14.40 27.94
C ASP A 224 -7.97 13.74 26.96
N GLN A 225 -7.86 12.41 27.01
CA GLN A 225 -7.18 11.53 26.06
C GLN A 225 -8.21 10.64 25.34
N LEU A 226 -9.09 11.27 24.57
CA LEU A 226 -10.07 10.59 23.73
C LEU A 226 -9.51 10.33 22.33
N PHE A 227 -9.53 9.07 21.94
CA PHE A 227 -9.06 8.59 20.65
C PHE A 227 -10.19 7.90 19.89
N LEU A 228 -10.11 7.92 18.57
CA LEU A 228 -11.03 7.21 17.70
C LEU A 228 -10.31 6.09 16.97
N ALA A 229 -11.01 4.98 16.73
CA ALA A 229 -10.53 3.92 15.86
C ALA A 229 -11.65 3.28 15.05
N GLY A 230 -11.35 2.82 13.84
CA GLY A 230 -12.37 2.13 13.07
C GLY A 230 -11.87 1.27 11.93
N PHE A 231 -12.76 0.42 11.45
CA PHE A 231 -12.52 -0.49 10.33
C PHE A 231 -13.59 -0.35 9.25
N SER A 232 -13.19 -0.33 7.97
CA SER A 232 -14.11 -0.24 6.82
C SER A 232 -15.03 0.99 6.94
N GLY A 233 -16.34 0.87 6.71
CA GLY A 233 -17.30 1.96 6.96
C GLY A 233 -17.29 2.53 8.40
N GLY A 234 -16.67 1.86 9.37
CA GLY A 234 -16.40 2.38 10.70
C GLY A 234 -15.15 3.26 10.78
N ALA A 235 -14.14 2.98 9.94
CA ALA A 235 -13.02 3.89 9.71
C ALA A 235 -13.53 5.19 9.08
N MET A 236 -14.39 5.10 8.06
CA MET A 236 -15.07 6.27 7.51
C MET A 236 -15.85 7.04 8.60
N SER A 237 -16.61 6.35 9.45
CA SER A 237 -17.32 6.98 10.57
C SER A 237 -16.38 7.70 11.54
N SER A 238 -15.21 7.14 11.81
CA SER A 238 -14.23 7.70 12.75
C SER A 238 -13.53 8.91 12.15
N LEU A 239 -13.18 8.86 10.86
CA LEU A 239 -12.63 10.00 10.12
C LEU A 239 -13.64 11.15 10.07
N LEU A 240 -14.88 10.87 9.65
CA LEU A 240 -15.92 11.89 9.58
C LEU A 240 -16.15 12.53 10.95
N LEU A 241 -16.25 11.74 12.03
CA LEU A 241 -16.43 12.29 13.37
C LEU A 241 -15.26 13.19 13.81
N ALA A 242 -14.02 12.76 13.55
CA ALA A 242 -12.83 13.52 13.94
C ALA A 242 -12.74 14.88 13.25
N LEU A 243 -13.25 14.92 12.01
CA LEU A 243 -13.21 16.06 11.11
C LEU A 243 -14.51 16.88 11.14
N SER A 244 -15.51 16.45 11.92
CA SER A 244 -16.82 17.12 11.96
C SER A 244 -16.78 18.36 12.84
N ASP A 245 -17.11 19.51 12.26
CA ASP A 245 -17.10 20.78 12.96
C ASP A 245 -18.39 21.60 12.70
N THR A 246 -18.39 22.87 13.14
CA THR A 246 -19.53 23.78 12.94
C THR A 246 -19.68 24.30 11.52
N THR A 247 -18.71 24.07 10.63
CA THR A 247 -18.76 24.45 9.21
C THR A 247 -19.30 23.33 8.33
N ASN A 248 -19.29 22.08 8.80
CA ASN A 248 -19.75 20.94 8.03
C ASN A 248 -21.27 20.71 8.11
N TYR A 249 -21.80 19.95 7.15
CA TYR A 249 -23.20 19.47 7.07
C TYR A 249 -24.27 20.58 7.19
N LYS A 250 -23.99 21.76 6.62
CA LYS A 250 -24.93 22.91 6.60
C LYS A 250 -25.97 22.83 5.50
N ASP A 251 -25.86 21.89 4.57
CA ASP A 251 -26.82 21.74 3.50
C ASP A 251 -28.20 21.30 4.03
N SER A 252 -29.27 21.74 3.36
CA SER A 252 -30.65 21.40 3.74
C SER A 252 -30.93 19.90 3.66
N LEU A 253 -30.11 19.14 2.94
CA LEU A 253 -30.16 17.68 2.89
C LEU A 253 -30.09 17.02 4.28
N PHE A 254 -29.32 17.60 5.21
CA PHE A 254 -29.10 17.02 6.54
C PHE A 254 -30.10 17.53 7.58
N TYR A 255 -30.82 18.62 7.30
CA TYR A 255 -31.74 19.25 8.26
C TYR A 255 -32.81 18.29 8.81
N PRO A 256 -33.42 17.38 8.01
CA PRO A 256 -34.38 16.43 8.55
C PRO A 256 -33.77 15.49 9.60
N GLN A 257 -32.47 15.18 9.49
CA GLN A 257 -31.75 14.33 10.45
C GLN A 257 -31.36 15.07 11.73
N GLY A 258 -31.48 16.40 11.78
CA GLY A 258 -31.21 17.23 12.96
C GLY A 258 -29.72 17.34 13.30
N HIS A 259 -29.40 17.93 14.45
CA HIS A 259 -28.02 18.19 14.89
C HIS A 259 -27.21 16.92 15.21
N TYR A 260 -25.88 17.05 15.28
CA TYR A 260 -24.96 15.95 15.62
C TYR A 260 -25.34 15.22 16.91
N ASN A 261 -25.73 15.97 17.95
CA ASN A 261 -26.04 15.46 19.28
C ASN A 261 -27.46 14.92 19.44
N ARG A 262 -28.27 14.86 18.36
CA ARG A 262 -29.69 14.47 18.42
C ARG A 262 -29.93 13.17 19.17
N PHE A 263 -29.05 12.18 18.96
CA PHE A 263 -29.19 10.86 19.57
C PHE A 263 -28.41 10.71 20.88
N SER A 264 -27.70 11.73 21.34
CA SER A 264 -26.88 11.62 22.54
C SER A 264 -27.73 11.55 23.80
N LYS A 265 -27.35 10.69 24.75
CA LYS A 265 -27.92 10.70 26.11
C LYS A 265 -27.49 11.91 26.95
N PHE A 266 -26.36 12.52 26.62
CA PHE A 266 -25.84 13.69 27.30
C PHE A 266 -25.60 14.78 26.26
N PRO A 267 -26.67 15.28 25.61
CA PRO A 267 -26.53 16.35 24.65
C PRO A 267 -25.95 17.57 25.39
N ASN A 268 -25.02 18.28 24.73
CA ASN A 268 -24.30 19.47 25.24
C ASN A 268 -23.03 19.20 26.05
N LEU A 269 -22.53 17.97 26.10
CA LEU A 269 -21.18 17.73 26.61
C LEU A 269 -20.17 17.88 25.47
N ASP A 270 -19.17 18.73 25.69
CA ASP A 270 -18.06 18.90 24.75
C ASP A 270 -17.02 17.80 24.94
N PHE A 271 -16.33 17.46 23.86
CA PHE A 271 -15.22 16.52 23.83
C PHE A 271 -14.23 16.95 22.75
N GLU A 272 -13.00 16.48 22.89
CA GLU A 272 -11.93 16.77 21.94
C GLU A 272 -11.26 15.45 21.54
N VAL A 273 -11.11 15.22 20.24
CA VAL A 273 -10.43 14.03 19.71
C VAL A 273 -8.95 14.34 19.56
N LYS A 274 -8.08 13.54 20.19
CA LYS A 274 -6.63 13.75 20.14
C LYS A 274 -5.94 13.00 19.01
N ALA A 275 -6.50 11.85 18.63
CA ALA A 275 -6.00 11.07 17.51
C ALA A 275 -7.05 10.10 16.98
N VAL A 276 -6.85 9.68 15.73
CA VAL A 276 -7.71 8.74 15.00
C VAL A 276 -6.85 7.67 14.34
N ALA A 277 -7.20 6.40 14.51
CA ALA A 277 -6.57 5.27 13.84
C ALA A 277 -7.57 4.50 12.96
N THR A 278 -7.38 4.48 11.65
CA THR A 278 -8.33 3.87 10.72
C THR A 278 -7.74 2.71 9.95
N MET A 279 -8.58 1.75 9.58
CA MET A 279 -8.23 0.57 8.78
C MET A 279 -9.21 0.39 7.61
N GLY A 280 -8.70 0.36 6.37
CA GLY A 280 -9.47 -0.03 5.18
C GLY A 280 -10.60 0.94 4.79
N SER A 281 -10.34 2.26 4.84
CA SER A 281 -11.32 3.27 4.38
C SER A 281 -10.71 4.64 4.08
N GLY A 282 -11.55 5.54 3.53
CA GLY A 282 -11.22 6.93 3.20
C GLY A 282 -12.31 7.92 3.63
N LEU A 283 -12.06 9.22 3.42
CA LEU A 283 -13.01 10.29 3.72
C LEU A 283 -13.93 10.55 2.52
N ILE A 284 -15.24 10.70 2.73
CA ILE A 284 -16.15 11.16 1.68
C ILE A 284 -15.83 12.62 1.36
N VAL A 285 -15.33 12.89 0.15
CA VAL A 285 -15.09 14.26 -0.31
C VAL A 285 -16.31 14.71 -1.09
N ASN A 286 -17.02 15.69 -0.54
CA ASN A 286 -18.25 16.19 -1.15
C ASN A 286 -18.50 17.67 -0.80
N PRO A 287 -18.74 18.53 -1.80
CA PRO A 287 -19.06 19.94 -1.55
C PRO A 287 -20.28 20.18 -0.64
N ILE A 288 -21.24 19.25 -0.57
CA ILE A 288 -22.46 19.38 0.25
C ILE A 288 -22.15 19.23 1.75
N ALA A 289 -21.16 18.40 2.10
CA ALA A 289 -20.74 18.22 3.49
C ALA A 289 -19.94 19.42 4.03
N GLY A 290 -19.55 20.38 3.18
CA GLY A 290 -18.61 21.43 3.53
C GLY A 290 -17.15 20.99 3.32
N PRO A 291 -16.17 21.78 3.80
CA PRO A 291 -14.77 21.52 3.54
C PRO A 291 -14.27 20.21 4.17
N MET A 292 -14.90 19.74 5.24
CA MET A 292 -14.52 18.59 6.09
C MET A 292 -13.13 18.67 6.72
N ILE A 293 -12.13 19.23 6.04
CA ILE A 293 -10.78 19.42 6.55
C ILE A 293 -10.51 20.91 6.61
N GLY A 294 -10.11 21.40 7.77
CA GLY A 294 -9.79 22.81 8.01
C GLY A 294 -8.68 23.01 9.04
N PRO A 295 -8.27 24.27 9.28
CA PRO A 295 -7.22 24.61 10.25
C PRO A 295 -7.52 24.14 11.68
N GLU A 296 -8.79 23.94 12.03
CA GLU A 296 -9.26 23.37 13.29
C GLU A 296 -8.76 21.94 13.54
N ASP A 297 -8.44 21.19 12.49
CA ASP A 297 -7.97 19.81 12.57
C ASP A 297 -6.47 19.69 12.85
N ALA A 298 -5.74 20.81 12.90
CA ALA A 298 -4.28 20.82 13.05
C ALA A 298 -3.79 20.13 14.34
N GLY A 299 -4.63 20.11 15.39
CA GLY A 299 -4.34 19.44 16.65
C GLY A 299 -4.63 17.94 16.68
N VAL A 300 -5.31 17.41 15.65
CA VAL A 300 -5.69 15.99 15.59
C VAL A 300 -4.63 15.20 14.82
N ARG A 301 -4.22 14.06 15.38
CA ARG A 301 -3.27 13.15 14.73
C ARG A 301 -4.00 12.02 14.03
N PHE A 302 -3.58 11.68 12.81
CA PHE A 302 -4.22 10.64 12.00
C PHE A 302 -3.27 9.49 11.69
N LEU A 303 -3.65 8.27 12.02
CA LEU A 303 -2.97 7.04 11.61
C LEU A 303 -3.90 6.29 10.67
N MET A 304 -3.51 6.12 9.42
CA MET A 304 -4.30 5.40 8.43
C MET A 304 -3.58 4.14 8.00
N LEU A 305 -4.21 3.00 8.23
CA LEU A 305 -3.74 1.68 7.86
C LEU A 305 -4.59 1.19 6.69
N HIS A 306 -3.96 0.69 5.63
CA HIS A 306 -4.69 0.24 4.45
C HIS A 306 -4.06 -0.99 3.82
N GLY A 307 -4.87 -1.89 3.26
CA GLY A 307 -4.38 -2.95 2.38
C GLY A 307 -4.19 -2.43 0.96
N GLN A 308 -3.10 -2.83 0.29
CA GLN A 308 -2.85 -2.47 -1.11
C GLN A 308 -3.86 -3.13 -2.05
N ASP A 309 -4.24 -4.38 -1.76
CA ASP A 309 -5.14 -5.19 -2.57
C ASP A 309 -6.59 -5.05 -2.11
N ASP A 310 -6.93 -3.95 -1.42
CA ASP A 310 -8.29 -3.65 -1.03
C ASP A 310 -9.12 -3.26 -2.26
N ALA A 311 -9.94 -4.21 -2.72
CA ALA A 311 -10.82 -4.02 -3.86
C ALA A 311 -11.98 -3.04 -3.57
N ALA A 312 -12.32 -2.78 -2.30
CA ALA A 312 -13.42 -1.90 -1.91
C ALA A 312 -12.99 -0.42 -1.81
N VAL A 313 -11.75 -0.17 -1.39
CA VAL A 313 -11.17 1.18 -1.27
C VAL A 313 -9.70 1.09 -1.70
N LYS A 314 -9.33 1.50 -2.91
CA LYS A 314 -7.91 1.45 -3.29
C LYS A 314 -7.13 2.57 -2.57
N PRO A 315 -5.92 2.32 -2.03
CA PRO A 315 -5.16 3.33 -1.30
C PRO A 315 -4.57 4.44 -2.18
N ASP A 316 -4.46 4.22 -3.49
CA ASP A 316 -3.91 5.11 -4.53
C ASP A 316 -4.95 5.53 -5.59
N HIS A 317 -6.16 4.99 -5.53
CA HIS A 317 -7.26 5.34 -6.41
C HIS A 317 -8.52 5.58 -5.56
N GLY A 318 -9.21 6.71 -5.75
CA GLY A 318 -10.57 6.86 -5.20
C GLY A 318 -11.46 5.64 -5.53
N PRO A 319 -12.57 5.42 -4.82
CA PRO A 319 -13.10 4.10 -4.52
C PRO A 319 -13.70 3.36 -5.74
N LEU A 320 -13.52 2.04 -5.75
CA LEU A 320 -14.37 1.07 -6.44
C LEU A 320 -15.27 0.42 -5.38
N PHE A 321 -16.47 0.96 -5.13
CA PHE A 321 -17.38 0.31 -4.20
C PHE A 321 -18.04 -0.90 -4.90
N TRP A 322 -17.64 -2.11 -4.50
CA TRP A 322 -18.25 -3.42 -4.82
C TRP A 322 -18.15 -3.87 -6.28
N SER A 323 -17.86 -5.15 -6.47
CA SER A 323 -17.73 -5.90 -7.72
C SER A 323 -19.03 -6.02 -8.55
N ILE A 324 -19.92 -5.04 -8.45
CA ILE A 324 -21.01 -4.82 -9.42
C ILE A 324 -20.51 -3.68 -10.30
N PRO A 325 -20.52 -3.83 -11.64
CA PRO A 325 -20.16 -2.73 -12.51
C PRO A 325 -21.07 -1.55 -12.16
N PHE A 326 -20.50 -0.50 -11.57
CA PHE A 326 -21.16 0.77 -11.25
C PHE A 326 -21.63 1.53 -12.52
N THR A 327 -21.74 0.83 -13.65
CA THR A 327 -22.31 1.32 -14.91
C THR A 327 -23.77 1.76 -14.78
N GLU A 328 -24.46 1.42 -13.68
CA GLU A 328 -25.84 1.85 -13.42
C GLU A 328 -25.99 3.08 -12.51
N LEU A 329 -24.92 3.59 -11.89
CA LEU A 329 -24.93 4.85 -11.13
C LEU A 329 -24.13 5.96 -11.83
N ARG A 330 -24.16 5.99 -13.17
CA ARG A 330 -23.80 7.17 -13.96
C ARG A 330 -24.74 8.33 -13.61
N GLY A 331 -24.38 9.12 -12.60
CA GLY A 331 -25.14 10.33 -12.24
C GLY A 331 -24.83 10.96 -10.89
N VAL A 332 -24.11 10.27 -9.98
CA VAL A 332 -24.02 10.71 -8.56
C VAL A 332 -22.68 11.33 -8.13
N GLY A 333 -21.61 11.25 -8.93
CA GLY A 333 -20.42 12.11 -8.78
C GLY A 333 -19.82 12.19 -7.37
N PHE A 334 -19.50 11.04 -6.75
CA PHE A 334 -18.79 10.99 -5.48
C PHE A 334 -17.38 10.49 -5.63
N THR A 335 -16.53 10.94 -4.70
CA THR A 335 -15.17 10.46 -4.55
C THR A 335 -14.93 10.21 -3.07
N LEU A 336 -14.61 8.96 -2.68
CA LEU A 336 -13.86 8.77 -1.43
C LEU A 336 -12.43 9.22 -1.73
N SER A 337 -11.86 10.02 -0.84
CA SER A 337 -10.43 10.29 -0.86
C SER A 337 -9.68 8.97 -0.70
N ASN A 338 -8.61 8.81 -1.47
CA ASN A 338 -7.65 7.77 -1.19
C ASN A 338 -6.87 8.14 0.08
N THR A 339 -6.29 7.13 0.73
CA THR A 339 -5.62 7.30 2.03
C THR A 339 -4.45 8.28 1.98
N LEU A 340 -3.74 8.36 0.86
CA LEU A 340 -2.51 9.14 0.71
C LEU A 340 -2.78 10.62 0.42
N ASP A 341 -3.79 10.91 -0.41
CA ASP A 341 -4.30 12.25 -0.68
C ASP A 341 -4.89 12.84 0.59
N LEU A 342 -5.59 12.02 1.39
CA LEU A 342 -6.14 12.45 2.66
C LEU A 342 -5.03 12.87 3.63
N VAL A 343 -3.97 12.08 3.78
CA VAL A 343 -2.80 12.45 4.59
C VAL A 343 -2.15 13.74 4.07
N SER A 344 -1.95 13.85 2.76
CA SER A 344 -1.36 15.04 2.14
C SER A 344 -2.20 16.30 2.41
N THR A 345 -3.54 16.16 2.33
CA THR A 345 -4.49 17.24 2.59
C THR A 345 -4.49 17.66 4.06
N LEU A 346 -4.45 16.69 4.99
CA LEU A 346 -4.37 16.96 6.43
C LEU A 346 -3.06 17.66 6.80
N GLN A 347 -1.93 17.21 6.24
CA GLN A 347 -0.64 17.86 6.45
C GLN A 347 -0.62 19.29 5.90
N ALA A 348 -1.22 19.53 4.74
CA ALA A 348 -1.37 20.86 4.16
C ALA A 348 -2.21 21.81 5.04
N ASN A 349 -3.12 21.26 5.87
CA ASN A 349 -3.95 22.02 6.81
C ASN A 349 -3.39 22.07 8.25
N GLY A 350 -2.15 21.59 8.46
CA GLY A 350 -1.44 21.74 9.74
C GLY A 350 -1.41 20.50 10.63
N SER A 351 -2.07 19.40 10.27
CA SER A 351 -2.04 18.13 11.01
C SER A 351 -0.75 17.34 10.73
N THR A 352 0.39 17.90 11.13
CA THR A 352 1.75 17.40 10.84
C THR A 352 2.05 16.00 11.42
N GLY A 353 1.26 15.54 12.39
CA GLY A 353 1.34 14.20 12.96
C GLY A 353 0.66 13.09 12.13
N SER A 354 0.06 13.42 10.99
CA SER A 354 -0.65 12.44 10.15
C SER A 354 0.30 11.46 9.45
N LYS A 355 0.02 10.14 9.57
CA LYS A 355 0.76 9.02 8.99
C LYS A 355 -0.18 8.08 8.23
N ALA A 356 0.27 7.61 7.06
CA ALA A 356 -0.33 6.50 6.33
C ALA A 356 0.64 5.32 6.24
N ILE A 357 0.11 4.12 6.43
CA ILE A 357 0.86 2.86 6.37
C ILE A 357 0.07 1.90 5.51
N LEU A 358 0.75 1.32 4.52
CA LEU A 358 0.15 0.40 3.57
C LEU A 358 0.69 -1.01 3.83
N ASN A 359 -0.22 -1.96 4.05
CA ASN A 359 0.09 -3.37 3.95
C ASN A 359 0.06 -3.76 2.47
N CYS A 360 1.25 -3.85 1.88
CA CYS A 360 1.49 -4.24 0.49
C CYS A 360 0.95 -5.65 0.11
N SER A 361 0.50 -6.46 1.08
CA SER A 361 -0.10 -7.79 0.87
C SER A 361 -1.49 -7.93 1.51
N GLY A 362 -2.00 -6.83 2.06
CA GLY A 362 -3.28 -6.80 2.76
C GLY A 362 -4.41 -6.51 1.78
N CYS A 363 -5.52 -7.20 1.95
CA CYS A 363 -6.79 -6.85 1.31
C CYS A 363 -7.56 -5.85 2.19
N HIS A 364 -8.90 -5.81 2.06
CA HIS A 364 -9.76 -4.92 2.84
C HIS A 364 -9.51 -4.93 4.36
N GLU A 365 -9.08 -6.07 4.89
CA GLU A 365 -8.89 -6.24 6.32
C GLU A 365 -7.57 -5.71 6.85
N VAL A 366 -6.63 -5.27 6.00
CA VAL A 366 -5.25 -4.84 6.37
C VAL A 366 -4.42 -5.94 7.07
N PHE A 367 -5.03 -7.03 7.54
CA PHE A 367 -4.39 -8.25 8.03
C PHE A 367 -4.50 -9.36 6.99
N SER A 368 -3.51 -10.25 6.95
CA SER A 368 -3.66 -11.54 6.28
C SER A 368 -4.59 -12.43 7.10
N TYR A 369 -5.68 -12.91 6.50
CA TYR A 369 -6.59 -13.82 7.18
C TYR A 369 -5.97 -15.19 7.43
N PRO A 370 -6.39 -15.88 8.51
CA PRO A 370 -6.02 -17.28 8.71
C PRO A 370 -6.67 -18.21 7.67
N CYS A 371 -7.72 -17.76 7.00
CA CYS A 371 -8.34 -18.44 5.87
C CYS A 371 -7.93 -17.73 4.58
N THR A 372 -7.73 -18.43 3.46
CA THR A 372 -7.35 -17.84 2.16
C THR A 372 -8.47 -17.02 1.50
N TYR A 373 -9.24 -16.28 2.30
CA TYR A 373 -10.33 -15.45 1.87
C TYR A 373 -10.04 -14.02 2.30
N CYS A 374 -9.90 -13.15 1.31
CA CYS A 374 -10.15 -11.73 1.48
C CYS A 374 -11.64 -11.53 1.16
N ASP A 375 -12.39 -10.88 2.05
CA ASP A 375 -13.84 -10.71 1.90
C ASP A 375 -14.24 -10.06 0.54
N ASP A 376 -13.30 -9.41 -0.16
CA ASP A 376 -13.52 -8.63 -1.39
C ASP A 376 -12.71 -9.07 -2.63
N CYS A 377 -11.89 -10.13 -2.57
CA CYS A 377 -11.16 -10.61 -3.77
C CYS A 377 -12.00 -11.63 -4.55
N ASP A 378 -12.59 -11.19 -5.66
CA ASP A 378 -13.22 -11.97 -6.75
C ASP A 378 -13.75 -13.38 -6.43
N GLY A 379 -15.04 -13.44 -6.08
CA GLY A 379 -16.08 -14.26 -6.74
C GLY A 379 -15.99 -15.79 -6.83
N ASN A 380 -14.83 -16.43 -6.70
CA ASN A 380 -14.67 -17.88 -6.85
C ASN A 380 -14.40 -18.54 -5.50
N ALA A 381 -15.48 -18.76 -4.77
CA ALA A 381 -15.50 -19.55 -3.55
C ALA A 381 -15.08 -20.99 -3.82
N VAL A 382 -13.90 -21.38 -3.32
CA VAL A 382 -13.62 -22.78 -2.94
C VAL A 382 -13.18 -22.78 -1.48
N LEU A 383 -14.14 -22.59 -0.56
CA LEU A 383 -13.96 -22.93 0.85
C LEU A 383 -14.32 -24.40 1.04
N THR A 384 -13.33 -25.29 1.07
CA THR A 384 -13.56 -26.73 1.33
C THR A 384 -13.19 -27.18 2.75
N SER A 385 -12.53 -26.36 3.59
CA SER A 385 -12.31 -26.75 4.97
C SER A 385 -13.48 -26.31 5.88
N SER A 386 -14.11 -27.29 6.53
CA SER A 386 -15.12 -27.10 7.59
C SER A 386 -14.59 -26.23 8.74
N GLU A 387 -13.27 -26.11 8.88
CA GLU A 387 -12.55 -25.37 9.91
C GLU A 387 -12.74 -23.84 9.79
N CYS A 388 -12.63 -23.29 8.57
CA CYS A 388 -12.89 -21.87 8.33
C CYS A 388 -14.36 -21.50 8.56
N TYR A 389 -15.28 -22.41 8.23
CA TYR A 389 -16.71 -22.24 8.51
C TYR A 389 -17.01 -22.20 10.01
N LEU A 390 -16.39 -23.09 10.80
CA LEU A 390 -16.55 -23.14 12.27
C LEU A 390 -15.93 -21.93 12.97
N TRP A 391 -14.79 -21.43 12.49
CA TRP A 391 -14.17 -20.19 12.97
C TRP A 391 -15.08 -18.97 12.73
N ARG A 392 -15.68 -18.85 11.53
CA ARG A 392 -16.58 -17.74 11.17
C ARG A 392 -17.90 -17.76 11.95
N LYS A 393 -18.44 -18.94 12.27
CA LYS A 393 -19.77 -19.13 12.90
C LYS A 393 -19.79 -19.19 14.43
N GLN A 394 -18.86 -18.54 15.12
CA GLN A 394 -18.87 -18.39 16.59
C GLN A 394 -18.59 -19.69 17.37
N ASP A 395 -18.04 -20.73 16.74
CA ASP A 395 -17.71 -21.99 17.43
C ASP A 395 -16.19 -22.14 17.64
N LEU A 396 -15.56 -21.03 18.05
CA LEU A 396 -14.18 -21.00 18.51
C LEU A 396 -13.94 -22.04 19.61
N ASN A 397 -14.95 -22.28 20.46
CA ASN A 397 -14.93 -23.32 21.48
C ASN A 397 -14.88 -24.72 20.88
N LYS A 398 -15.58 -25.01 19.77
CA LYS A 398 -15.41 -26.30 19.07
C LYS A 398 -14.05 -26.37 18.39
N THR A 399 -13.57 -25.27 17.80
CA THR A 399 -12.29 -25.23 17.11
C THR A 399 -11.10 -25.43 18.06
N LEU A 400 -11.17 -24.87 19.27
CA LEU A 400 -10.15 -25.02 20.31
C LEU A 400 -10.26 -26.34 21.09
N ASN A 401 -11.45 -26.97 21.14
CA ASN A 401 -11.69 -28.20 21.91
C ASN A 401 -11.76 -29.48 21.05
N GLN A 402 -11.74 -29.40 19.71
CA GLN A 402 -11.67 -30.56 18.82
C GLN A 402 -10.23 -31.08 18.67
N THR A 403 -10.10 -32.38 18.41
CA THR A 403 -8.94 -33.26 18.67
C THR A 403 -7.61 -32.88 17.98
N PRO A 404 -6.45 -33.36 18.47
CA PRO A 404 -5.14 -32.75 18.23
C PRO A 404 -4.55 -32.80 16.80
N PHE A 405 -5.13 -33.56 15.87
CA PHE A 405 -4.36 -34.10 14.72
C PHE A 405 -4.56 -33.44 13.35
N GLN A 406 -5.48 -32.48 13.17
CA GLN A 406 -5.65 -31.77 11.87
C GLN A 406 -5.29 -30.27 11.89
N PHE A 407 -4.80 -29.75 13.01
CA PHE A 407 -4.75 -28.31 13.28
C PHE A 407 -3.41 -27.59 13.06
N ALA A 408 -2.36 -28.24 12.57
CA ALA A 408 -1.01 -27.64 12.58
C ALA A 408 -0.89 -26.39 11.67
N SER A 409 -1.50 -26.41 10.48
CA SER A 409 -1.52 -25.28 9.55
C SER A 409 -2.38 -24.13 10.07
N PHE A 410 -3.61 -24.44 10.50
CA PHE A 410 -4.54 -23.48 11.04
C PHE A 410 -4.00 -22.77 12.29
N LYS A 411 -3.31 -23.49 13.18
CA LYS A 411 -2.67 -22.91 14.37
C LYS A 411 -1.58 -21.90 14.02
N LYS A 412 -0.75 -22.19 13.01
CA LYS A 412 0.29 -21.27 12.53
C LYS A 412 -0.34 -20.02 11.92
N GLN A 413 -1.38 -20.19 11.11
CA GLN A 413 -2.14 -19.09 10.51
C GLN A 413 -2.83 -18.22 11.56
N LEU A 414 -3.41 -18.82 12.60
CA LEU A 414 -4.03 -18.10 13.70
C LEU A 414 -3.01 -17.32 14.54
N ALA A 415 -1.90 -17.96 14.93
CA ALA A 415 -0.82 -17.28 15.64
C ALA A 415 -0.28 -16.08 14.83
N TYR A 416 -0.09 -16.29 13.54
CA TYR A 416 0.33 -15.25 12.60
C TYR A 416 -0.70 -14.11 12.49
N TYR A 417 -2.00 -14.40 12.41
CA TYR A 417 -3.06 -13.39 12.44
C TYR A 417 -3.08 -12.59 13.77
N LEU A 418 -2.97 -13.28 14.91
CA LEU A 418 -2.95 -12.65 16.23
C LEU A 418 -1.73 -11.76 16.44
N ASN A 419 -0.58 -12.14 15.87
CA ASN A 419 0.63 -11.31 15.90
C ASN A 419 0.47 -10.05 15.04
N GLN A 420 -0.21 -10.12 13.89
CA GLN A 420 -0.49 -8.91 13.11
C GLN A 420 -1.44 -7.95 13.87
N ILE A 421 -2.46 -8.49 14.56
CA ILE A 421 -3.32 -7.68 15.45
C ILE A 421 -2.49 -7.01 16.54
N HIS A 422 -1.56 -7.77 17.13
CA HIS A 422 -0.67 -7.26 18.17
C HIS A 422 0.22 -6.13 17.66
N ASP A 423 0.86 -6.30 16.49
CA ASP A 423 1.70 -5.27 15.87
C ASP A 423 0.91 -3.99 15.55
N ILE A 424 -0.31 -4.13 14.99
CA ILE A 424 -1.18 -2.97 14.71
C ILE A 424 -1.62 -2.29 16.01
N GLY A 425 -1.99 -3.06 17.03
CA GLY A 425 -2.41 -2.50 18.30
C GLY A 425 -1.27 -1.81 19.06
N LEU A 426 -0.04 -2.34 18.98
CA LEU A 426 1.17 -1.71 19.49
C LEU A 426 1.44 -0.38 18.78
N LEU A 427 1.44 -0.40 17.44
CA LEU A 427 1.62 0.79 16.62
C LEU A 427 0.55 1.86 16.90
N THR A 428 -0.71 1.45 16.97
CA THR A 428 -1.84 2.34 17.27
C THR A 428 -1.70 2.95 18.66
N SER A 429 -1.30 2.16 19.65
CA SER A 429 -1.09 2.63 21.02
C SER A 429 0.02 3.68 21.05
N HIS A 430 1.18 3.37 20.49
CA HIS A 430 2.26 4.34 20.37
C HIS A 430 1.83 5.62 19.66
N PHE A 431 1.06 5.50 18.58
CA PHE A 431 0.55 6.66 17.88
C PHE A 431 -0.37 7.51 18.77
N PHE A 432 -1.18 6.89 19.64
CA PHE A 432 -1.98 7.62 20.63
C PHE A 432 -1.14 8.29 21.72
N HIS A 433 0.10 7.85 21.96
CA HIS A 433 1.03 8.42 22.94
C HIS A 433 2.05 9.38 22.33
N GLU A 434 1.86 10.68 22.53
CA GLU A 434 2.85 11.68 22.06
C GLU A 434 4.10 11.76 22.96
N ASP A 435 3.95 11.47 24.25
CA ASP A 435 4.97 11.70 25.27
C ASP A 435 5.95 10.54 25.49
N ILE A 436 5.70 9.36 24.90
CA ILE A 436 6.57 8.19 25.09
C ILE A 436 7.77 8.34 24.13
N PRO A 437 9.00 8.55 24.64
CA PRO A 437 10.17 8.69 23.79
C PRO A 437 10.39 7.40 22.99
N VAL A 438 10.61 7.55 21.70
CA VAL A 438 10.92 6.43 20.79
C VAL A 438 12.30 5.80 21.10
N ASN A 439 13.08 6.43 21.98
CA ASN A 439 14.42 5.98 22.38
C ASN A 439 14.36 5.25 23.73
N GLY A 440 14.11 3.94 23.68
CA GLY A 440 14.08 3.08 24.87
C GLY A 440 13.58 1.66 24.64
N PHE A 441 13.48 1.21 23.38
CA PHE A 441 12.95 -0.09 23.05
C PHE A 441 13.77 -1.23 23.71
N PRO A 442 13.14 -2.11 24.51
CA PRO A 442 13.68 -3.45 24.71
C PRO A 442 13.78 -4.15 23.35
N ALA A 443 14.59 -5.18 23.20
CA ALA A 443 14.75 -5.93 21.94
C ALA A 443 13.52 -6.80 21.56
N SER A 444 12.29 -6.36 21.88
CA SER A 444 11.07 -7.17 21.82
C SER A 444 9.76 -6.50 21.33
N PRO A 445 9.70 -5.26 20.83
CA PRO A 445 8.74 -4.92 19.79
C PRO A 445 9.34 -5.32 18.44
N SER A 446 8.48 -5.74 17.50
CA SER A 446 8.91 -5.98 16.13
C SER A 446 9.62 -4.71 15.63
N LEU A 447 10.79 -4.87 14.99
CA LEU A 447 11.62 -3.80 14.39
C LEU A 447 10.77 -2.79 13.58
N LEU A 448 9.60 -3.25 13.10
CA LEU A 448 8.51 -2.51 12.50
C LEU A 448 8.09 -1.26 13.27
N VAL A 449 7.72 -1.36 14.56
CA VAL A 449 7.14 -0.22 15.30
C VAL A 449 8.16 0.89 15.50
N SER A 450 9.40 0.51 15.83
CA SER A 450 10.52 1.45 15.92
C SER A 450 10.79 2.16 14.59
N ASN A 451 10.84 1.42 13.49
CA ASN A 451 11.08 1.98 12.16
C ASN A 451 9.93 2.88 11.66
N VAL A 452 8.68 2.54 12.02
CA VAL A 452 7.49 3.31 11.63
C VAL A 452 7.39 4.64 12.38
N LEU A 453 7.74 4.66 13.65
CA LEU A 453 7.60 5.83 14.51
C LEU A 453 8.79 6.79 14.43
N GLN A 454 10.00 6.33 14.11
CA GLN A 454 11.22 7.17 14.06
C GLN A 454 11.36 8.03 12.78
N ASN A 455 10.62 7.74 11.71
CA ASN A 455 10.76 8.45 10.45
C ASN A 455 9.99 9.79 10.44
N ASN A 456 10.73 10.90 10.47
CA ASN A 456 10.25 12.28 10.18
C ASN A 456 10.54 12.70 8.72
N ALA A 457 10.98 11.78 7.86
CA ALA A 457 11.21 11.96 6.42
C ALA A 457 10.95 10.62 5.70
N PRO A 458 10.60 10.61 4.39
CA PRO A 458 10.33 9.38 3.65
C PRO A 458 11.62 8.59 3.39
N SER A 459 12.06 7.81 4.39
CA SER A 459 13.16 6.86 4.29
C SER A 459 12.64 5.44 4.43
N ALA A 460 12.23 4.87 3.29
CA ALA A 460 12.59 3.53 2.84
C ALA A 460 12.98 2.46 3.89
N VAL A 461 12.01 1.80 4.53
CA VAL A 461 12.28 0.52 5.23
C VAL A 461 12.55 -0.57 4.18
N ASN A 462 13.52 -1.47 4.42
CA ASN A 462 13.98 -2.48 3.46
C ASN A 462 13.28 -3.83 3.74
N PRO A 463 12.73 -4.55 2.73
CA PRO A 463 12.13 -5.87 2.91
C PRO A 463 13.09 -6.95 3.44
N VAL A 464 14.40 -6.71 3.39
CA VAL A 464 15.43 -7.70 3.78
C VAL A 464 15.74 -7.68 5.28
N ASP A 465 15.18 -6.75 6.05
CA ASP A 465 15.31 -6.73 7.52
C ASP A 465 14.34 -7.72 8.21
N TYR A 466 13.68 -8.60 7.45
CA TYR A 466 12.65 -9.54 7.88
C TYR A 466 13.08 -11.02 7.75
N PRO A 467 13.91 -11.56 8.66
CA PRO A 467 14.09 -13.00 8.75
C PRO A 467 13.06 -13.57 9.75
N TYR A 468 11.93 -14.11 9.28
CA TYR A 468 11.21 -15.12 10.05
C TYR A 468 10.98 -16.40 9.26
N HIS A 469 11.17 -17.50 9.99
CA HIS A 469 11.38 -18.85 9.50
C HIS A 469 10.22 -19.42 8.67
N ASN A 470 10.57 -19.99 7.50
CA ASN A 470 9.81 -20.92 6.65
C ASN A 470 9.18 -20.37 5.35
N GLY A 471 9.88 -19.53 4.60
CA GLY A 471 9.66 -19.44 3.14
C GLY A 471 8.42 -18.67 2.66
N PHE A 472 7.79 -17.86 3.51
CA PHE A 472 6.82 -16.85 3.09
C PHE A 472 7.50 -15.48 3.16
N ALA A 473 7.88 -14.93 2.02
CA ALA A 473 8.86 -13.84 1.89
C ALA A 473 8.25 -12.44 1.73
N ASN A 474 7.13 -12.13 2.39
CA ASN A 474 6.47 -10.83 2.22
C ASN A 474 6.44 -10.07 3.55
N GLY A 475 7.22 -8.99 3.67
CA GLY A 475 7.11 -8.05 4.78
C GLY A 475 5.75 -7.31 4.75
N HIS A 476 5.10 -7.17 5.91
CA HIS A 476 3.66 -6.90 5.99
C HIS A 476 3.25 -5.43 6.13
N PHE A 477 4.15 -4.50 6.42
CA PHE A 477 3.82 -3.07 6.49
C PHE A 477 4.96 -2.26 5.89
N GLN A 478 4.68 -1.47 4.87
CA GLN A 478 5.59 -0.43 4.43
C GLN A 478 4.97 0.95 4.71
N ILE A 479 5.79 1.86 5.24
CA ILE A 479 5.47 3.28 5.22
C ILE A 479 5.62 3.71 3.76
N SER A 480 4.50 4.04 3.11
CA SER A 480 4.51 4.34 1.68
C SER A 480 4.66 5.84 1.45
N THR A 481 5.76 6.33 0.88
CA THR A 481 5.97 6.45 -0.57
C THR A 481 6.44 5.19 -1.31
N LYS A 482 6.82 4.12 -0.59
CA LYS A 482 7.33 2.86 -1.16
C LYS A 482 6.30 1.81 -1.59
N CYS A 483 5.15 1.63 -0.93
CA CYS A 483 4.07 0.83 -1.54
C CYS A 483 3.46 1.58 -2.76
N LEU A 484 3.68 2.90 -2.86
CA LEU A 484 3.47 3.73 -4.06
C LEU A 484 4.61 3.62 -5.08
N VAL A 485 5.73 2.97 -4.75
CA VAL A 485 6.61 2.39 -5.78
C VAL A 485 6.01 1.03 -6.22
N GLN A 486 4.70 0.86 -6.09
CA GLN A 486 3.91 0.56 -7.28
C GLN A 486 3.92 1.78 -8.22
N ASN A 487 5.09 2.14 -8.75
CA ASN A 487 5.13 3.02 -9.90
C ASN A 487 4.41 2.22 -10.99
N ASN A 488 3.14 2.52 -11.27
CA ASN A 488 2.64 2.34 -12.63
C ASN A 488 3.71 3.02 -13.47
N ALA A 489 4.64 2.25 -14.04
CA ALA A 489 5.76 2.79 -14.77
C ALA A 489 5.46 2.71 -16.26
N ALA A 490 4.33 2.10 -16.65
CA ALA A 490 4.10 1.75 -18.02
C ALA A 490 2.62 1.61 -18.38
N LEU A 491 2.37 1.81 -19.68
CA LEU A 491 1.12 1.51 -20.34
C LEU A 491 1.31 0.29 -21.24
N PHE A 492 0.34 -0.62 -21.21
CA PHE A 492 0.18 -1.66 -22.22
C PHE A 492 -0.62 -1.12 -23.40
N PHE A 493 -0.06 -1.31 -24.58
CA PHE A 493 -0.69 -1.01 -25.85
C PHE A 493 -0.99 -2.31 -26.56
N ASN A 494 -2.20 -2.42 -27.09
CA ASN A 494 -2.63 -3.51 -27.90
C ASN A 494 -2.72 -3.12 -29.38
N GLN A 495 -2.07 -3.90 -30.24
CA GLN A 495 -2.13 -3.71 -31.69
C GLN A 495 -3.54 -3.93 -32.28
N LYS A 496 -4.43 -4.71 -31.64
CA LYS A 496 -5.72 -5.14 -32.21
C LYS A 496 -6.99 -4.76 -31.44
N GLY A 497 -6.92 -4.13 -30.28
CA GLY A 497 -8.09 -3.87 -29.44
C GLY A 497 -8.80 -5.17 -29.06
N ASP A 498 -8.33 -5.86 -28.02
CA ASP A 498 -8.83 -7.20 -27.66
C ASP A 498 -10.32 -7.18 -27.29
N ASN A 499 -11.15 -7.62 -28.23
CA ASN A 499 -12.31 -8.47 -27.99
C ASN A 499 -12.71 -9.12 -29.32
N GLY A 500 -12.32 -10.39 -29.49
CA GLY A 500 -12.54 -11.20 -30.69
C GLY A 500 -13.98 -11.58 -31.01
N ASN A 501 -14.96 -10.69 -30.79
CA ASN A 501 -16.36 -10.90 -31.17
C ASN A 501 -17.13 -9.58 -31.25
N PHE A 502 -16.99 -8.77 -32.31
CA PHE A 502 -17.99 -7.73 -32.59
C PHE A 502 -18.21 -7.44 -34.09
N PRO A 503 -19.45 -7.07 -34.48
CA PRO A 503 -19.86 -6.87 -35.86
C PRO A 503 -19.24 -5.59 -36.44
N SER A 504 -19.11 -5.59 -37.76
CA SER A 504 -18.62 -4.52 -38.62
C SER A 504 -18.93 -3.07 -38.18
N ALA A 505 -17.86 -2.25 -38.19
CA ALA A 505 -17.81 -0.83 -38.61
C ALA A 505 -17.62 0.30 -37.58
N ALA A 506 -17.40 0.08 -36.28
CA ALA A 506 -17.31 1.21 -35.31
C ALA A 506 -16.02 1.43 -34.48
N ALA A 507 -14.99 0.58 -34.51
CA ALA A 507 -13.69 0.93 -33.91
C ALA A 507 -12.52 0.05 -34.43
N PRO A 508 -11.72 0.52 -35.42
CA PRO A 508 -10.74 -0.33 -36.11
C PRO A 508 -9.25 -0.05 -35.76
N PHE A 509 -8.93 0.52 -34.59
CA PHE A 509 -7.57 0.98 -34.27
C PHE A 509 -6.99 0.26 -33.05
N GLY A 510 -5.69 -0.07 -33.11
CA GLY A 510 -4.92 -0.41 -31.91
C GLY A 510 -4.69 0.81 -31.03
N ASP A 511 -4.29 0.56 -29.78
CA ASP A 511 -4.25 1.55 -28.71
C ASP A 511 -3.27 2.69 -29.00
N TYR A 512 -3.61 3.91 -28.55
CA TYR A 512 -2.71 5.07 -28.65
C TYR A 512 -3.01 6.14 -27.61
N ILE A 513 -2.05 7.04 -27.45
CA ILE A 513 -2.21 8.29 -26.70
C ILE A 513 -2.27 9.43 -27.71
N LYS A 514 -3.19 10.39 -27.50
CA LYS A 514 -3.32 11.59 -28.31
C LYS A 514 -2.90 12.82 -27.52
N ILE A 515 -1.96 13.58 -28.06
CA ILE A 515 -1.49 14.84 -27.50
C ILE A 515 -1.81 15.96 -28.49
N PRO A 516 -2.72 16.90 -28.19
CA PRO A 516 -3.16 17.94 -29.12
C PRO A 516 -2.13 19.08 -29.22
N TRP A 517 -0.98 18.75 -29.81
CA TRP A 517 0.23 19.57 -29.82
C TRP A 517 0.01 20.98 -30.37
N ALA A 518 -0.65 21.12 -31.53
CA ALA A 518 -0.82 22.41 -32.18
C ALA A 518 -1.60 23.41 -31.33
N SER A 519 -2.59 22.94 -30.56
CA SER A 519 -3.36 23.80 -29.64
C SER A 519 -2.64 24.13 -28.34
N GLN A 520 -1.63 23.33 -27.94
CA GLN A 520 -0.93 23.51 -26.67
C GLN A 520 0.40 24.27 -26.82
N GLN A 521 1.08 24.16 -27.97
CA GLN A 521 2.42 24.74 -28.15
C GLN A 521 2.58 25.61 -29.41
N GLY A 522 1.74 25.43 -30.44
CA GLY A 522 1.73 26.26 -31.66
C GLY A 522 2.98 26.24 -32.56
N ASN A 523 4.11 25.72 -32.08
CA ASN A 523 5.41 25.66 -32.77
C ASN A 523 5.71 24.24 -33.30
N ASP A 524 6.51 24.16 -34.37
CA ASP A 524 6.94 22.87 -34.95
C ASP A 524 7.96 22.21 -34.02
N LEU A 525 7.53 21.13 -33.36
CA LEU A 525 8.31 20.38 -32.36
C LEU A 525 9.65 19.87 -32.90
N LEU A 526 9.71 19.45 -34.17
CA LEU A 526 10.85 18.70 -34.73
C LEU A 526 11.59 19.50 -35.80
N SER A 527 11.57 20.82 -35.65
CA SER A 527 12.00 21.79 -36.65
C SER A 527 13.42 22.28 -36.44
N GLY A 528 13.88 22.30 -35.19
CA GLY A 528 15.25 22.60 -34.78
C GLY A 528 16.02 21.32 -34.42
N ASP A 529 17.08 21.48 -33.65
CA ASP A 529 17.74 20.32 -33.03
C ASP A 529 16.79 19.68 -32.02
N PHE A 530 16.80 18.37 -31.92
CA PHE A 530 15.88 17.67 -31.02
C PHE A 530 16.39 16.29 -30.61
N THR A 531 15.79 15.78 -29.54
CA THR A 531 15.88 14.37 -29.13
C THR A 531 14.48 13.83 -28.81
N VAL A 532 14.15 12.65 -29.34
CA VAL A 532 12.97 11.86 -28.92
C VAL A 532 13.46 10.58 -28.27
N GLU A 533 13.00 10.28 -27.05
CA GLU A 533 13.37 9.07 -26.31
C GLU A 533 12.15 8.25 -25.92
N ILE A 534 12.27 6.92 -25.99
CA ILE A 534 11.19 5.99 -25.64
C ILE A 534 11.81 4.75 -24.99
N ARG A 535 11.24 4.30 -23.87
CA ARG A 535 11.52 2.96 -23.32
C ARG A 535 10.34 2.03 -23.63
N PHE A 536 10.62 0.85 -24.15
CA PHE A 536 9.56 -0.09 -24.52
C PHE A 536 9.99 -1.56 -24.42
N ARG A 537 8.99 -2.45 -24.38
CA ARG A 537 9.12 -3.91 -24.51
C ARG A 537 8.00 -4.45 -25.39
N THR A 538 8.32 -5.19 -26.43
CA THR A 538 7.29 -5.78 -27.31
C THR A 538 6.60 -6.98 -26.69
N LYS A 539 5.33 -7.21 -26.99
CA LYS A 539 4.59 -8.45 -26.68
C LYS A 539 3.98 -8.99 -27.96
N ASN A 540 4.53 -10.09 -28.50
CA ASN A 540 4.01 -10.76 -29.71
C ASN A 540 3.68 -9.78 -30.86
N GLN A 541 4.59 -8.83 -31.14
CA GLN A 541 4.42 -7.85 -32.21
C GLN A 541 4.45 -8.57 -33.58
N THR A 542 3.32 -8.66 -34.27
CA THR A 542 3.20 -9.42 -35.54
C THR A 542 3.27 -8.54 -36.78
N GLY A 543 2.86 -7.28 -36.66
CA GLY A 543 2.88 -6.29 -37.73
C GLY A 543 3.85 -5.16 -37.47
N ARG A 544 3.65 -4.04 -38.17
CA ARG A 544 4.32 -2.78 -37.85
C ARG A 544 3.91 -2.31 -36.44
N GLY A 545 4.86 -1.90 -35.61
CA GLY A 545 4.60 -1.36 -34.26
C GLY A 545 5.00 0.10 -34.15
N THR A 546 4.05 1.03 -34.22
CA THR A 546 4.32 2.47 -34.17
C THR A 546 4.57 2.92 -32.73
N LEU A 547 5.76 3.44 -32.46
CA LEU A 547 6.12 3.94 -31.13
C LEU A 547 5.70 5.41 -30.97
N PHE A 548 6.02 6.22 -31.98
CA PHE A 548 5.78 7.66 -31.99
C PHE A 548 5.41 8.13 -33.40
N SER A 549 4.40 8.99 -33.51
CA SER A 549 3.90 9.52 -34.77
C SER A 549 3.54 11.00 -34.65
N TYR A 550 4.24 11.85 -35.40
CA TYR A 550 3.93 13.26 -35.58
C TYR A 550 3.74 13.54 -37.07
N LEU A 551 2.54 13.22 -37.55
CA LEU A 551 2.19 13.21 -38.97
C LEU A 551 0.95 14.07 -39.23
N ASP A 552 0.94 14.81 -40.33
CA ASP A 552 -0.25 15.51 -40.79
C ASP A 552 -1.28 14.55 -41.44
N GLN A 553 -2.42 15.10 -41.89
CA GLN A 553 -3.49 14.32 -42.51
C GLN A 553 -3.10 13.61 -43.82
N TYR A 554 -2.00 14.03 -44.46
CA TYR A 554 -1.44 13.39 -45.66
C TYR A 554 -0.28 12.45 -45.32
N GLY A 555 0.04 12.31 -44.03
CA GLY A 555 1.12 11.48 -43.52
C GLY A 555 2.50 12.09 -43.67
N ARG A 556 2.61 13.40 -43.88
CA ARG A 556 3.89 14.10 -43.93
C ARG A 556 4.33 14.41 -42.50
N GLY A 557 5.60 14.12 -42.18
CA GLY A 557 6.13 14.28 -40.83
C GLY A 557 7.06 13.12 -40.44
N ILE A 558 7.26 12.98 -39.12
CA ILE A 558 8.18 11.99 -38.54
C ILE A 558 7.37 10.87 -37.88
N GLU A 559 7.82 9.63 -38.10
CA GLU A 559 7.29 8.44 -37.49
C GLU A 559 8.43 7.51 -37.06
N ILE A 560 8.36 7.00 -35.84
CA ILE A 560 9.31 6.04 -35.26
C ILE A 560 8.55 4.74 -35.02
N TYR A 561 9.03 3.64 -35.60
CA TYR A 561 8.32 2.37 -35.53
C TYR A 561 9.23 1.15 -35.69
N LEU A 562 8.73 0.01 -35.24
CA LEU A 562 9.30 -1.31 -35.50
C LEU A 562 8.70 -1.89 -36.77
N ARG A 563 9.56 -2.36 -37.68
CA ARG A 563 9.14 -3.19 -38.82
C ARG A 563 8.67 -4.57 -38.32
N PRO A 564 7.97 -5.36 -39.15
CA PRO A 564 7.60 -6.74 -38.78
C PRO A 564 8.79 -7.63 -38.39
N ASN A 565 10.00 -7.33 -38.87
CA ASN A 565 11.23 -8.01 -38.50
C ASN A 565 11.95 -7.38 -37.28
N GLY A 566 11.27 -6.51 -36.53
CA GLY A 566 11.76 -5.85 -35.31
C GLY A 566 12.82 -4.77 -35.50
N LYS A 567 13.17 -4.41 -36.73
CA LYS A 567 14.11 -3.32 -36.99
C LYS A 567 13.48 -1.96 -36.68
N LEU A 568 14.13 -1.18 -35.81
CA LEU A 568 13.75 0.20 -35.54
C LEU A 568 13.92 1.05 -36.80
N THR A 569 12.91 1.84 -37.15
CA THR A 569 12.93 2.73 -38.30
C THR A 569 12.48 4.11 -37.88
N LEU A 570 13.35 5.10 -38.09
CA LEU A 570 12.94 6.49 -38.24
C LEU A 570 12.53 6.69 -39.70
N HIS A 571 11.29 7.10 -39.92
CA HIS A 571 10.79 7.42 -41.23
C HIS A 571 10.32 8.86 -41.26
N TYR A 572 10.97 9.63 -42.13
CA TYR A 572 10.44 10.89 -42.59
C TYR A 572 9.79 10.68 -43.96
N ARG A 573 8.45 10.71 -44.01
CA ARG A 573 7.70 10.38 -45.23
C ARG A 573 7.95 11.44 -46.31
N ASN A 574 8.29 10.99 -47.52
CA ASN A 574 8.72 11.80 -48.68
C ASN A 574 10.12 12.45 -48.57
N GLY A 575 10.94 12.07 -47.59
CA GLY A 575 12.37 12.39 -47.62
C GLY A 575 13.22 11.14 -47.46
N PHE A 576 13.34 10.61 -46.24
CA PHE A 576 14.26 9.52 -45.97
C PHE A 576 13.80 8.52 -44.91
N GLN A 577 14.43 7.36 -44.93
CA GLN A 577 14.39 6.39 -43.85
C GLN A 577 15.79 6.19 -43.29
N LEU A 578 15.85 6.00 -41.98
CA LEU A 578 17.02 5.56 -41.24
C LEU A 578 16.60 4.31 -40.46
N ILE A 579 17.32 3.22 -40.67
CA ILE A 579 16.92 1.88 -40.22
C ILE A 579 18.06 1.31 -39.40
N ASP A 580 17.74 0.86 -38.20
CA ASP A 580 18.61 0.10 -37.33
C ASP A 580 18.78 -1.36 -37.84
N ASN A 581 19.87 -2.02 -37.44
CA ASN A 581 20.14 -3.40 -37.86
C ASN A 581 19.74 -4.47 -36.86
N SER A 582 19.40 -4.11 -35.63
CA SER A 582 19.02 -5.03 -34.56
C SER A 582 17.54 -5.43 -34.66
N ASN A 583 17.21 -6.59 -34.10
CA ASN A 583 15.82 -7.04 -33.94
C ASN A 583 15.37 -6.74 -32.52
N LEU A 584 14.51 -5.74 -32.34
CA LEU A 584 13.99 -5.31 -31.04
C LEU A 584 12.60 -5.92 -30.71
N ASN A 585 12.13 -6.88 -31.53
CA ASN A 585 10.93 -7.68 -31.24
C ASN A 585 11.30 -8.97 -30.48
N ASP A 586 12.15 -8.85 -29.47
CA ASP A 586 12.69 -10.00 -28.71
C ASP A 586 12.00 -10.19 -27.34
N GLY A 587 11.07 -9.30 -26.98
CA GLY A 587 10.37 -9.34 -25.70
C GLY A 587 11.19 -8.81 -24.52
N VAL A 588 12.31 -8.13 -24.79
CA VAL A 588 13.18 -7.47 -23.80
C VAL A 588 12.89 -5.96 -23.78
N CYS A 589 13.24 -5.30 -22.68
CA CYS A 589 13.15 -3.84 -22.58
C CYS A 589 14.30 -3.19 -23.34
N HIS A 590 13.98 -2.16 -24.13
CA HIS A 590 14.96 -1.33 -24.82
C HIS A 590 14.71 0.15 -24.52
N HIS A 591 15.79 0.91 -24.46
CA HIS A 591 15.78 2.36 -24.62
C HIS A 591 16.15 2.69 -26.06
N ILE A 592 15.38 3.56 -26.70
CA ILE A 592 15.73 4.10 -28.02
C ILE A 592 15.72 5.61 -27.99
N ALA A 593 16.59 6.21 -28.79
CA ALA A 593 16.56 7.65 -29.04
C ALA A 593 16.75 7.99 -30.52
N VAL A 594 16.13 9.09 -30.93
CA VAL A 594 16.34 9.75 -32.22
C VAL A 594 16.84 11.14 -31.95
N THR A 595 18.03 11.47 -32.44
CA THR A 595 18.61 12.82 -32.32
C THR A 595 18.74 13.47 -33.68
N ARG A 596 18.48 14.77 -33.75
CA ARG A 596 18.81 15.62 -34.89
C ARG A 596 19.74 16.75 -34.45
N SER A 597 20.92 16.82 -35.03
CA SER A 597 21.86 17.94 -34.88
C SER A 597 22.09 18.59 -36.25
N GLY A 598 21.64 19.83 -36.44
CA GLY A 598 21.73 20.49 -37.74
C GLY A 598 21.03 19.69 -38.83
N LYS A 599 21.77 19.07 -39.75
CA LYS A 599 21.22 18.23 -40.84
C LYS A 599 21.39 16.73 -40.61
N ASP A 600 21.92 16.35 -39.47
CA ASP A 600 22.36 14.98 -39.21
C ASP A 600 21.41 14.29 -38.24
N TYR A 601 20.95 13.11 -38.62
CA TYR A 601 20.03 12.29 -37.85
C TYR A 601 20.74 11.02 -37.37
N HIS A 602 20.53 10.66 -36.10
CA HIS A 602 21.13 9.47 -35.50
C HIS A 602 20.06 8.65 -34.78
N LEU A 603 20.20 7.33 -34.86
CA LEU A 603 19.46 6.35 -34.06
C LEU A 603 20.36 5.77 -32.99
N TRP A 604 19.81 5.66 -31.80
CA TRP A 604 20.44 5.10 -30.63
C TRP A 604 19.56 3.98 -30.07
N VAL A 605 20.18 2.87 -29.69
CA VAL A 605 19.54 1.74 -29.01
C VAL A 605 20.41 1.39 -27.81
N ASP A 606 19.80 1.39 -26.63
CA ASP A 606 20.43 1.06 -25.34
C ASP A 606 21.73 1.86 -25.13
N GLY A 607 21.66 3.18 -25.36
CA GLY A 607 22.77 4.13 -25.24
C GLY A 607 23.82 4.08 -26.36
N VAL A 608 23.73 3.13 -27.30
CA VAL A 608 24.70 2.96 -28.39
C VAL A 608 24.15 3.50 -29.70
N GLN A 609 24.93 4.30 -30.43
CA GLN A 609 24.55 4.76 -31.77
C GLN A 609 24.58 3.58 -32.75
N THR A 610 23.44 3.26 -33.37
CA THR A 610 23.35 2.11 -34.29
C THR A 610 23.20 2.51 -35.75
N ALA A 611 22.70 3.72 -36.03
CA ALA A 611 22.59 4.22 -37.39
C ALA A 611 22.71 5.75 -37.44
N ALA A 612 23.22 6.26 -38.55
CA ALA A 612 23.30 7.70 -38.81
C ALA A 612 22.96 8.02 -40.27
N ARG A 613 22.38 9.19 -40.51
CA ARG A 613 22.20 9.75 -41.84
C ARG A 613 22.48 11.24 -41.83
N LEU A 614 23.50 11.62 -42.58
CA LEU A 614 24.05 12.97 -42.57
C LEU A 614 23.45 13.83 -43.69
N ASN A 615 23.56 15.16 -43.55
CA ASN A 615 23.24 16.16 -44.56
C ASN A 615 21.81 16.06 -45.12
N GLN A 616 20.83 15.69 -44.30
CA GLN A 616 19.42 15.69 -44.68
C GLN A 616 18.81 17.07 -44.46
N ASN A 617 18.22 17.64 -45.51
CA ASN A 617 17.51 18.91 -45.37
C ASN A 617 16.36 18.78 -44.39
N LYS A 618 16.06 19.89 -43.71
CA LYS A 618 14.90 19.96 -42.83
C LYS A 618 13.66 19.57 -43.65
N PRO A 619 12.86 18.64 -43.17
CA PRO A 619 11.60 18.33 -43.79
C PRO A 619 10.62 19.51 -43.84
N ASN A 620 9.84 19.64 -44.92
CA ASN A 620 8.79 20.65 -45.02
C ASN A 620 7.53 20.14 -44.29
N SER A 621 7.13 20.83 -43.23
CA SER A 621 6.02 20.43 -42.34
C SER A 621 4.99 21.55 -42.27
N ASN A 622 3.79 21.30 -42.79
CA ASN A 622 2.62 21.92 -42.17
C ASN A 622 2.49 21.28 -40.79
N LEU A 623 2.24 22.07 -39.75
CA LEU A 623 2.10 21.58 -38.38
C LEU A 623 1.00 20.52 -38.29
N PRO A 624 1.32 19.27 -37.90
CA PRO A 624 0.31 18.30 -37.49
C PRO A 624 -0.53 18.84 -36.33
N SER A 625 -1.83 18.56 -36.32
CA SER A 625 -2.72 18.98 -35.22
C SER A 625 -2.44 18.27 -33.89
N ASP A 626 -1.96 17.03 -33.94
CA ASP A 626 -1.76 16.14 -32.80
C ASP A 626 -0.54 15.22 -32.98
N LEU A 627 0.05 14.84 -31.85
CA LEU A 627 1.10 13.85 -31.69
C LEU A 627 0.48 12.57 -31.14
N ARG A 628 0.93 11.41 -31.64
CA ARG A 628 0.47 10.10 -31.18
C ARG A 628 1.60 9.22 -30.66
N ILE A 629 1.33 8.49 -29.59
CA ILE A 629 2.20 7.43 -29.02
C ILE A 629 1.45 6.10 -29.12
N GLY A 630 2.11 5.02 -29.55
CA GLY A 630 1.51 3.68 -29.65
C GLY A 630 0.78 3.37 -30.97
N ASN A 631 0.33 4.39 -31.72
CA ASN A 631 -0.24 4.18 -33.07
C ASN A 631 -0.06 5.40 -33.98
N THR A 632 -0.31 5.22 -35.27
CA THR A 632 -0.24 6.25 -36.30
C THR A 632 -1.55 7.00 -36.46
N LYS A 633 -1.48 8.24 -36.97
CA LYS A 633 -2.67 9.02 -37.37
C LYS A 633 -3.29 8.53 -38.69
N LEU A 634 -2.54 7.75 -39.46
CA LEU A 634 -2.91 7.34 -40.82
C LEU A 634 -3.99 6.26 -40.92
N ALA A 635 -4.64 5.90 -39.80
CA ALA A 635 -5.82 5.03 -39.77
C ALA A 635 -5.65 3.64 -40.42
N LEU A 636 -4.41 3.12 -40.51
CA LEU A 636 -4.13 1.78 -41.05
C LEU A 636 -4.12 0.72 -39.93
N LYS A 637 -5.10 -0.18 -40.01
CA LYS A 637 -5.57 -1.16 -39.00
C LYS A 637 -4.53 -2.09 -38.34
N GLN A 638 -3.27 -2.12 -38.78
CA GLN A 638 -2.27 -3.12 -38.38
C GLN A 638 -0.95 -2.50 -37.88
N TRP A 639 -0.91 -1.18 -37.69
CA TRP A 639 0.34 -0.45 -37.44
C TRP A 639 0.53 -0.03 -35.97
N GLY A 640 -0.37 -0.44 -35.08
CA GLY A 640 -0.28 -0.21 -33.64
C GLY A 640 0.83 -1.03 -33.00
N PHE A 641 1.43 -0.47 -31.96
CA PHE A 641 2.36 -1.16 -31.09
C PHE A 641 1.62 -2.16 -30.19
N ASN A 642 2.20 -3.34 -30.03
CA ASN A 642 1.76 -4.37 -29.11
C ASN A 642 2.86 -4.60 -28.07
N GLY A 643 2.63 -4.17 -26.84
CA GLY A 643 3.64 -4.23 -25.81
C GLY A 643 3.50 -3.13 -24.77
N ILE A 644 4.59 -2.90 -24.08
CA ILE A 644 4.68 -2.03 -22.92
C ILE A 644 5.53 -0.83 -23.31
N MET A 645 5.07 0.39 -23.00
CA MET A 645 5.94 1.57 -23.01
C MET A 645 5.99 2.22 -21.65
N THR A 646 7.16 2.74 -21.34
CA THR A 646 7.48 3.53 -20.16
C THR A 646 8.27 4.76 -20.64
N GLU A 647 8.10 5.89 -19.96
CA GLU A 647 8.88 7.12 -20.18
C GLU A 647 9.10 7.54 -21.65
N VAL A 648 8.26 8.45 -22.12
CA VAL A 648 8.44 9.12 -23.42
C VAL A 648 8.92 10.55 -23.18
N ARG A 649 10.08 10.90 -23.73
CA ARG A 649 10.71 12.22 -23.55
C ARG A 649 10.93 12.94 -24.87
N LEU A 650 10.80 14.26 -24.82
CA LEU A 650 11.03 15.17 -25.94
C LEU A 650 11.94 16.31 -25.49
N TRP A 651 12.94 16.60 -26.32
CA TRP A 651 13.91 17.67 -26.08
C TRP A 651 14.06 18.55 -27.31
N ASP A 652 14.30 19.84 -27.09
CA ASP A 652 14.62 20.85 -28.13
C ASP A 652 16.14 20.99 -28.35
N LYS A 653 16.90 20.03 -27.82
CA LYS A 653 18.36 19.93 -27.95
C LYS A 653 18.77 18.50 -28.26
N VAL A 654 20.01 18.35 -28.70
CA VAL A 654 20.69 17.05 -28.75
C VAL A 654 21.17 16.73 -27.34
N VAL A 655 20.67 15.64 -26.78
CA VAL A 655 20.98 15.18 -25.42
C VAL A 655 22.27 14.35 -25.44
N ASN A 656 23.07 14.43 -24.37
CA ASN A 656 24.22 13.54 -24.24
C ASN A 656 23.76 12.13 -23.84
N MET A 657 23.84 11.20 -24.79
CA MET A 657 23.32 9.82 -24.72
C MET A 657 23.96 8.94 -23.63
N THR A 658 25.04 9.39 -22.98
CA THR A 658 25.75 8.62 -21.92
C THR A 658 25.61 9.19 -20.50
N ALA A 659 25.13 10.43 -20.34
CA ALA A 659 25.11 11.12 -19.05
C ALA A 659 23.73 11.67 -18.66
N GLU A 660 22.94 12.10 -19.64
CA GLU A 660 21.60 12.69 -19.41
C GLU A 660 20.47 11.64 -19.56
N VAL A 661 20.75 10.50 -20.20
CA VAL A 661 19.79 9.41 -20.49
C VAL A 661 19.57 8.47 -19.30
N ASP A 662 20.62 8.21 -18.50
CA ASP A 662 20.62 7.28 -17.36
C ASP A 662 20.16 7.92 -16.03
N ALA A 663 19.76 9.19 -16.06
CA ALA A 663 19.20 9.83 -14.87
C ALA A 663 17.84 9.18 -14.52
N ALA A 664 17.83 8.40 -13.42
CA ALA A 664 16.65 7.75 -12.84
C ALA A 664 15.50 8.73 -12.50
N SER A 665 15.82 10.01 -12.37
CA SER A 665 14.85 11.10 -12.25
C SER A 665 15.45 12.37 -12.87
N LEU A 666 14.79 12.90 -13.90
CA LEU A 666 15.08 14.25 -14.38
C LEU A 666 14.29 15.25 -13.53
N ASN A 667 14.88 16.41 -13.24
CA ASN A 667 14.09 17.47 -12.63
C ASN A 667 13.15 18.07 -13.69
N ASN A 668 11.94 18.45 -13.29
CA ASN A 668 10.99 19.07 -14.22
C ASN A 668 11.52 20.38 -14.81
N ASN A 669 12.58 20.98 -14.27
CA ASN A 669 13.23 22.19 -14.79
C ASN A 669 14.50 21.89 -15.60
N THR A 670 14.64 20.70 -16.19
CA THR A 670 15.84 20.36 -16.96
C THR A 670 15.91 21.22 -18.23
N PRO A 671 16.99 22.01 -18.45
CA PRO A 671 17.11 22.84 -19.65
C PRO A 671 17.02 22.03 -20.94
N GLY A 672 16.09 22.44 -21.79
CA GLY A 672 15.79 21.84 -23.09
C GLY A 672 14.89 20.61 -23.08
N LEU A 673 14.38 20.20 -21.90
CA LEU A 673 13.31 19.20 -21.80
C LEU A 673 11.98 19.86 -22.14
N VAL A 674 11.32 19.39 -23.19
CA VAL A 674 10.05 19.94 -23.67
C VAL A 674 8.86 19.14 -23.15
N ALA A 675 8.99 17.82 -23.09
CA ALA A 675 7.97 16.94 -22.52
C ALA A 675 8.60 15.69 -21.90
N ASN A 676 7.96 15.18 -20.86
CA ASN A 676 8.35 13.97 -20.15
C ASN A 676 7.10 13.28 -19.59
N TRP A 677 6.60 12.27 -20.31
CA TRP A 677 5.49 11.45 -19.87
C TRP A 677 6.03 10.19 -19.21
N HIS A 678 6.03 10.19 -17.88
CA HIS A 678 6.51 9.07 -17.08
C HIS A 678 5.56 7.87 -17.07
N PHE A 679 4.30 8.10 -17.43
CA PHE A 679 3.22 7.14 -17.25
C PHE A 679 3.11 6.67 -15.79
N THR A 680 3.24 7.62 -14.86
CA THR A 680 3.06 7.43 -13.41
C THR A 680 1.85 8.18 -12.88
N ASP A 681 1.01 8.74 -13.76
CA ASP A 681 -0.12 9.62 -13.42
C ASP A 681 -1.33 8.87 -12.80
N GLY A 682 -1.16 7.60 -12.41
CA GLY A 682 -2.23 6.73 -11.91
C GLY A 682 -3.15 6.21 -13.02
N GLN A 683 -4.23 5.49 -12.68
CA GLN A 683 -5.17 4.91 -13.65
C GLN A 683 -6.12 5.94 -14.30
N THR A 684 -5.64 7.15 -14.60
CA THR A 684 -6.46 8.21 -15.22
C THR A 684 -6.49 8.07 -16.75
N GLN A 685 -7.45 8.72 -17.41
CA GLN A 685 -7.52 8.81 -18.88
C GLN A 685 -6.73 9.99 -19.44
N VAL A 686 -6.06 10.77 -18.58
CA VAL A 686 -5.32 11.98 -18.92
C VAL A 686 -3.90 11.86 -18.39
N ILE A 687 -2.93 11.81 -19.30
CA ILE A 687 -1.51 11.84 -18.92
C ILE A 687 -1.02 13.28 -18.89
N VAL A 688 -0.07 13.57 -18.00
CA VAL A 688 0.50 14.90 -17.83
C VAL A 688 2.02 14.83 -17.95
N SER A 689 2.56 15.72 -18.76
CA SER A 689 3.99 16.04 -18.75
C SER A 689 4.17 17.39 -18.09
N ASN A 690 5.04 17.45 -17.09
CA ASN A 690 5.47 18.70 -16.47
C ASN A 690 6.96 18.92 -16.79
N ALA A 691 7.25 19.78 -17.76
CA ALA A 691 8.61 20.13 -18.15
C ALA A 691 8.73 21.64 -18.34
N ASN A 692 9.69 22.25 -17.66
CA ASN A 692 10.03 23.67 -17.62
C ASN A 692 8.82 24.60 -17.37
N GLY A 693 7.90 24.18 -16.48
CA GLY A 693 6.67 24.93 -16.17
C GLY A 693 5.60 24.87 -17.27
N ASN A 694 5.84 24.14 -18.35
CA ASN A 694 4.83 23.83 -19.35
C ASN A 694 4.12 22.53 -18.98
N LEU A 695 2.81 22.63 -18.77
CA LEU A 695 1.93 21.48 -18.58
C LEU A 695 1.38 21.04 -19.93
N LEU A 696 1.85 19.88 -20.39
CA LEU A 696 1.37 19.24 -21.62
C LEU A 696 0.51 18.04 -21.26
N THR A 697 -0.74 18.04 -21.72
CA THR A 697 -1.68 16.96 -21.42
C THR A 697 -1.99 16.13 -22.66
N GLY A 698 -2.11 14.83 -22.47
CA GLY A 698 -2.57 13.88 -23.49
C GLY A 698 -3.73 13.05 -22.97
N THR A 699 -4.54 12.49 -23.87
CA THR A 699 -5.59 11.53 -23.53
C THR A 699 -5.19 10.13 -23.97
N LEU A 700 -5.55 9.12 -23.18
CA LEU A 700 -5.58 7.74 -23.66
C LEU A 700 -6.73 7.66 -24.69
N GLY A 701 -6.42 7.34 -25.94
CA GLY A 701 -7.39 7.37 -27.04
C GLY A 701 -7.83 8.76 -27.51
N GLU A 702 -9.02 8.85 -28.10
CA GLU A 702 -9.53 10.09 -28.72
C GLU A 702 -10.07 11.10 -27.68
N SER A 703 -10.43 10.65 -26.47
CA SER A 703 -11.13 11.46 -25.47
C SER A 703 -10.81 11.03 -24.03
N ALA A 704 -11.19 11.82 -23.02
CA ALA A 704 -11.01 11.45 -21.61
C ALA A 704 -11.99 10.38 -21.08
N ALA A 705 -12.86 9.84 -21.94
CA ALA A 705 -13.74 8.74 -21.59
C ALA A 705 -13.06 7.40 -21.92
N THR A 706 -13.02 6.47 -20.96
CA THR A 706 -12.44 5.15 -21.14
C THR A 706 -13.14 4.36 -22.26
N GLN A 707 -12.34 3.85 -23.18
CA GLN A 707 -12.73 3.06 -24.35
C GLN A 707 -11.97 1.74 -24.36
N ALA A 708 -12.53 0.73 -25.03
CA ALA A 708 -11.93 -0.61 -25.09
C ALA A 708 -10.59 -0.68 -25.87
N TYR A 709 -10.25 0.40 -26.56
CA TYR A 709 -9.07 0.57 -27.42
C TYR A 709 -8.14 1.68 -26.89
N ASP A 710 -8.23 1.96 -25.59
CA ASP A 710 -7.28 2.83 -24.91
C ASP A 710 -6.14 1.99 -24.34
N PRO A 711 -4.90 2.53 -24.30
CA PRO A 711 -3.81 1.91 -23.58
C PRO A 711 -4.22 1.62 -22.14
N LYS A 712 -3.85 0.44 -21.65
CA LYS A 712 -4.17 -0.01 -20.29
C LYS A 712 -3.02 0.25 -19.36
N TRP A 713 -3.32 0.76 -18.18
CA TRP A 713 -2.37 0.78 -17.07
C TRP A 713 -2.02 -0.66 -16.67
N LEU A 714 -0.73 -0.93 -16.50
CA LEU A 714 -0.26 -2.24 -16.05
C LEU A 714 -0.06 -2.26 -14.53
N GLU A 715 -0.46 -3.37 -13.93
CA GLU A 715 -0.10 -3.71 -12.55
C GLU A 715 1.36 -4.21 -12.50
N ASN A 716 2.04 -4.04 -11.37
CA ASN A 716 3.52 -4.09 -11.32
C ASN A 716 4.16 -5.46 -11.60
N ASP A 717 3.43 -6.56 -11.36
CA ASP A 717 3.87 -7.90 -11.71
C ASP A 717 3.90 -8.14 -13.23
N GLU A 718 3.10 -7.40 -14.00
CA GLU A 718 3.08 -7.44 -15.47
C GLU A 718 4.12 -6.50 -16.12
N ALA A 719 4.54 -5.45 -15.40
CA ALA A 719 5.43 -4.40 -15.92
C ALA A 719 6.90 -4.82 -16.07
N CYS A 720 7.36 -5.87 -15.38
CA CYS A 720 8.71 -6.48 -15.45
C CYS A 720 9.81 -5.51 -15.94
N GLU A 721 10.25 -4.63 -15.04
CA GLU A 721 11.44 -3.76 -15.07
C GLU A 721 12.04 -3.39 -16.45
N CYS A 722 11.49 -2.35 -17.07
CA CYS A 722 12.26 -1.46 -17.92
C CYS A 722 12.92 -0.35 -17.07
N ASN A 723 13.58 -0.73 -15.96
CA ASN A 723 14.17 0.19 -14.99
C ASN A 723 15.37 0.96 -15.57
N VAL A 724 15.43 2.26 -15.27
CA VAL A 724 16.45 3.22 -15.76
C VAL A 724 17.90 2.78 -15.47
N GLY A 725 18.14 1.88 -14.51
CA GLY A 725 19.47 1.39 -14.15
C GLY A 725 20.01 0.18 -14.93
N GLN A 726 19.28 -0.38 -15.91
CA GLN A 726 19.74 -1.54 -16.69
C GLN A 726 20.25 -1.21 -18.09
N PHE A 727 20.24 0.05 -18.55
CA PHE A 727 20.49 0.41 -19.96
C PHE A 727 21.93 0.88 -20.28
N GLY A 728 22.89 0.58 -19.39
CA GLY A 728 24.31 0.79 -19.70
C GLY A 728 24.76 -0.08 -20.89
N PRO A 729 25.81 0.34 -21.63
CA PRO A 729 26.29 -0.38 -22.81
C PRO A 729 26.78 -1.79 -22.41
N GLY A 730 25.91 -2.79 -22.55
CA GLY A 730 26.19 -4.18 -22.18
C GLY A 730 24.98 -5.07 -21.86
N SER A 731 23.76 -4.54 -21.78
CA SER A 731 22.58 -5.28 -21.31
C SER A 731 21.77 -5.98 -22.43
N GLY A 732 22.34 -7.01 -23.08
CA GLY A 732 21.56 -7.94 -23.90
C GLY A 732 21.00 -9.09 -23.05
N LYS A 733 19.66 -9.22 -22.93
CA LYS A 733 19.03 -10.40 -22.32
C LYS A 733 18.93 -11.54 -23.35
N VAL A 734 19.66 -12.63 -23.15
CA VAL A 734 19.40 -13.92 -23.80
C VAL A 734 18.48 -14.76 -22.89
N ALA A 735 17.53 -15.46 -23.51
CA ALA A 735 16.49 -16.24 -22.87
C ALA A 735 17.00 -17.28 -21.86
N ALA A 736 16.18 -17.47 -20.81
CA ALA A 736 16.39 -18.37 -19.69
C ALA A 736 16.68 -19.81 -20.12
N ASN A 737 17.92 -20.25 -19.93
CA ASN A 737 18.25 -21.44 -19.14
C ASN A 737 19.77 -21.53 -18.95
N THR A 738 20.19 -22.05 -17.80
CA THR A 738 21.58 -22.32 -17.35
C THR A 738 22.29 -21.19 -16.59
N THR A 739 22.39 -21.41 -15.28
CA THR A 739 23.29 -20.85 -14.25
C THR A 739 24.47 -19.94 -14.68
N LEU A 740 24.48 -18.70 -14.11
CA LEU A 740 25.60 -17.88 -13.57
C LEU A 740 25.67 -16.40 -14.05
N ASN A 741 25.26 -15.50 -13.12
CA ASN A 741 25.71 -14.13 -12.80
C ASN A 741 25.97 -13.07 -13.90
N PRO A 742 25.10 -12.03 -14.04
CA PRO A 742 25.56 -10.68 -14.36
C PRO A 742 26.15 -10.03 -13.10
N SER A 743 27.27 -9.33 -13.27
CA SER A 743 28.22 -8.93 -12.23
C SER A 743 27.63 -7.98 -11.18
N ARG A 744 27.25 -8.53 -10.01
CA ARG A 744 27.21 -7.77 -8.76
C ARG A 744 28.60 -7.17 -8.49
N PRO A 745 28.71 -5.96 -7.91
CA PRO A 745 29.99 -5.44 -7.47
C PRO A 745 30.62 -6.42 -6.47
N LEU A 746 31.92 -6.68 -6.62
CA LEU A 746 32.67 -7.58 -5.75
C LEU A 746 32.72 -7.00 -4.32
N GLU A 747 31.83 -7.48 -3.44
CA GLU A 747 31.82 -7.10 -2.02
C GLU A 747 32.94 -7.85 -1.26
N VAL A 748 34.06 -7.17 -1.03
CA VAL A 748 35.19 -7.72 -0.26
C VAL A 748 35.24 -7.09 1.12
N VAL A 749 35.30 -7.93 2.16
CA VAL A 749 35.46 -7.48 3.54
C VAL A 749 36.94 -7.45 3.89
N VAL A 750 37.44 -6.27 4.30
CA VAL A 750 38.86 -6.06 4.64
C VAL A 750 38.97 -5.61 6.10
N THR A 751 39.55 -6.43 6.96
CA THR A 751 39.61 -6.21 8.42
C THR A 751 40.93 -6.69 9.03
N PRO A 752 41.41 -6.10 10.14
CA PRO A 752 40.94 -4.86 10.74
C PRO A 752 41.41 -3.63 9.96
N ASN A 753 40.68 -2.52 10.07
CA ASN A 753 41.10 -1.20 9.59
C ASN A 753 40.68 -0.16 10.64
N PRO A 754 41.59 0.44 11.42
CA PRO A 754 43.04 0.46 11.23
C PRO A 754 43.74 -0.89 11.50
N VAL A 755 44.78 -1.20 10.72
CA VAL A 755 45.58 -2.43 10.83
C VAL A 755 46.88 -2.17 11.61
N GLN A 756 47.31 -3.17 12.40
CA GLN A 756 48.62 -3.18 13.07
C GLN A 756 49.57 -4.12 12.34
N ASP A 757 49.37 -5.44 12.44
CA ASP A 757 50.37 -6.40 11.93
C ASP A 757 49.86 -7.21 10.74
N MET A 758 48.61 -7.63 10.74
CA MET A 758 48.02 -8.51 9.72
C MET A 758 46.68 -7.97 9.24
N LEU A 759 46.52 -7.89 7.92
CA LEU A 759 45.27 -7.54 7.26
C LEU A 759 44.60 -8.79 6.68
N SER A 760 43.33 -9.01 6.98
CA SER A 760 42.52 -10.11 6.45
C SER A 760 41.57 -9.61 5.36
N VAL A 761 41.60 -10.27 4.20
CA VAL A 761 40.74 -10.03 3.04
C VAL A 761 39.83 -11.24 2.84
N ARG A 762 38.52 -11.04 3.00
CA ARG A 762 37.50 -12.09 2.87
C ARG A 762 36.58 -11.81 1.68
N PHE A 763 36.45 -12.80 0.81
CA PHE A 763 35.56 -12.78 -0.35
C PHE A 763 34.22 -13.46 0.00
N PRO A 764 33.12 -13.15 -0.72
CA PRO A 764 31.84 -13.85 -0.55
C PRO A 764 32.00 -15.36 -0.78
N GLU A 765 31.32 -16.19 0.01
CA GLU A 765 31.49 -17.65 -0.03
C GLU A 765 31.13 -18.28 -1.38
N ASN A 766 30.27 -17.60 -2.15
CA ASN A 766 29.83 -17.98 -3.48
C ASN A 766 30.71 -17.44 -4.62
N TYR A 767 31.75 -16.65 -4.33
CA TYR A 767 32.63 -16.09 -5.36
C TYR A 767 33.70 -17.10 -5.79
N GLN A 768 33.80 -17.35 -7.10
CA GLN A 768 34.80 -18.24 -7.71
C GLN A 768 35.44 -17.53 -8.91
N GLY A 769 36.77 -17.57 -9.02
CA GLY A 769 37.48 -16.89 -10.10
C GLY A 769 38.90 -16.48 -9.72
N GLN A 770 39.61 -15.86 -10.66
CA GLN A 770 40.94 -15.32 -10.42
C GLN A 770 40.87 -13.84 -10.03
N VAL A 771 41.49 -13.49 -8.91
CA VAL A 771 41.60 -12.11 -8.44
C VAL A 771 43.05 -11.69 -8.30
N GLN A 772 43.36 -10.47 -8.72
CA GLN A 772 44.65 -9.85 -8.52
C GLN A 772 44.55 -8.82 -7.40
N LEU A 773 45.33 -9.00 -6.34
CA LEU A 773 45.43 -8.06 -5.22
C LEU A 773 46.70 -7.23 -5.38
N GLN A 774 46.62 -5.92 -5.15
CA GLN A 774 47.78 -5.03 -5.03
C GLN A 774 47.61 -4.10 -3.83
N LEU A 775 48.65 -3.97 -3.01
CA LEU A 775 48.73 -2.97 -1.95
C LEU A 775 49.64 -1.82 -2.41
N LEU A 776 49.15 -0.59 -2.29
CA LEU A 776 49.81 0.63 -2.73
C LEU A 776 50.07 1.57 -1.54
N ASP A 777 51.18 2.31 -1.56
CA ASP A 777 51.35 3.47 -0.66
C ASP A 777 50.60 4.72 -1.16
N ALA A 778 50.68 5.82 -0.41
CA ALA A 778 50.05 7.08 -0.75
C ALA A 778 50.59 7.74 -2.05
N GLN A 779 51.73 7.27 -2.57
CA GLN A 779 52.32 7.70 -3.84
C GLN A 779 52.01 6.72 -4.98
N ALA A 780 51.09 5.77 -4.76
CA ALA A 780 50.71 4.71 -5.70
C ALA A 780 51.86 3.73 -6.06
N LYS A 781 52.90 3.64 -5.22
CA LYS A 781 53.92 2.61 -5.37
C LYS A 781 53.38 1.27 -4.90
N ILE A 782 53.49 0.24 -5.73
CA ILE A 782 53.10 -1.14 -5.38
C ILE A 782 54.08 -1.69 -4.34
N LEU A 783 53.55 -2.05 -3.18
CA LEU A 783 54.29 -2.67 -2.07
C LEU A 783 54.09 -4.18 -2.01
N PHE A 784 52.93 -4.66 -2.46
CA PHE A 784 52.58 -6.08 -2.51
C PHE A 784 51.68 -6.34 -3.71
N GLN A 785 51.85 -7.48 -4.38
CA GLN A 785 50.99 -7.94 -5.46
C GLN A 785 50.88 -9.47 -5.45
N ASN A 786 49.67 -10.01 -5.58
CA ASN A 786 49.45 -11.45 -5.67
C ASN A 786 48.22 -11.78 -6.56
N GLN A 787 48.20 -12.97 -7.14
CA GLN A 787 47.07 -13.49 -7.92
C GLN A 787 46.53 -14.74 -7.25
N LEU A 788 45.26 -14.72 -6.86
CA LEU A 788 44.60 -15.81 -6.14
C LEU A 788 43.56 -16.47 -7.06
N SER A 789 43.51 -17.80 -7.04
CA SER A 789 42.39 -18.56 -7.61
C SER A 789 41.45 -18.96 -6.48
N LEU A 790 40.23 -18.41 -6.48
CA LEU A 790 39.24 -18.64 -5.43
C LEU A 790 38.29 -19.78 -5.82
N VAL A 791 38.14 -20.76 -4.92
CA VAL A 791 37.19 -21.87 -5.02
C VAL A 791 36.22 -21.81 -3.82
N SER A 792 35.02 -22.37 -3.98
CA SER A 792 33.96 -22.37 -2.93
C SER A 792 34.51 -22.88 -1.59
N GLY A 793 34.24 -22.15 -0.50
CA GLY A 793 34.68 -22.51 0.85
C GLY A 793 36.08 -22.01 1.27
N ASN A 794 36.66 -21.05 0.56
CA ASN A 794 38.01 -20.56 0.85
C ASN A 794 38.14 -19.81 2.20
N ARG A 795 39.31 -19.96 2.83
CA ARG A 795 39.73 -19.24 4.05
C ARG A 795 40.11 -17.78 3.74
N PRO A 796 40.02 -16.85 4.71
CA PRO A 796 40.44 -15.46 4.51
C PRO A 796 41.91 -15.38 4.07
N PHE A 797 42.22 -14.48 3.13
CA PHE A 797 43.59 -14.23 2.69
C PHE A 797 44.24 -13.17 3.58
N SER A 798 45.45 -13.43 4.09
CA SER A 798 46.13 -12.51 5.01
C SER A 798 47.33 -11.83 4.35
N ILE A 799 47.45 -10.52 4.55
CA ILE A 799 48.57 -9.68 4.09
C ILE A 799 49.33 -9.19 5.33
N GLU A 800 50.64 -9.42 5.36
CA GLU A 800 51.52 -8.93 6.43
C GLU A 800 51.80 -7.44 6.24
N MET A 801 51.49 -6.66 7.29
CA MET A 801 51.61 -5.20 7.34
C MET A 801 52.63 -4.75 8.39
N ALA A 802 53.15 -5.65 9.22
CA ALA A 802 54.00 -5.35 10.38
C ALA A 802 55.24 -4.50 10.02
N ASN A 803 55.84 -4.76 8.86
CA ASN A 803 57.07 -4.09 8.41
C ASN A 803 56.82 -2.80 7.61
N LEU A 804 55.56 -2.35 7.49
CA LEU A 804 55.20 -1.12 6.78
C LEU A 804 55.10 0.06 7.76
N PRO A 805 55.63 1.25 7.41
CA PRO A 805 55.49 2.45 8.25
C PRO A 805 54.03 2.81 8.55
N ALA A 806 53.76 3.48 9.67
CA ALA A 806 52.45 4.06 9.95
C ALA A 806 52.05 5.04 8.83
N GLY A 807 50.81 4.93 8.34
CA GLY A 807 50.40 5.71 7.16
C GLY A 807 49.13 5.21 6.48
N ILE A 808 48.79 5.85 5.36
CA ILE A 808 47.64 5.50 4.52
C ILE A 808 48.11 4.60 3.38
N TYR A 809 47.40 3.50 3.18
CA TYR A 809 47.63 2.54 2.11
C TYR A 809 46.33 2.28 1.34
N PHE A 810 46.45 1.76 0.12
CA PHE A 810 45.30 1.38 -0.71
C PHE A 810 45.43 -0.07 -1.15
N LEU A 811 44.45 -0.90 -0.79
CA LEU A 811 44.34 -2.26 -1.30
C LEU A 811 43.40 -2.24 -2.51
N THR A 812 43.95 -2.55 -3.68
CA THR A 812 43.19 -2.74 -4.91
C THR A 812 43.03 -4.22 -5.22
N ILE A 813 41.84 -4.62 -5.64
CA ILE A 813 41.49 -6.00 -6.01
C ILE A 813 40.84 -5.97 -7.38
N ARG A 814 41.39 -6.70 -8.34
CA ARG A 814 40.94 -6.73 -9.74
C ARG A 814 40.50 -8.13 -10.14
N ASN A 815 39.37 -8.23 -10.82
CA ASN A 815 38.88 -9.46 -11.45
C ASN A 815 38.55 -9.19 -12.92
N GLY A 816 39.58 -8.98 -13.74
CA GLY A 816 39.44 -8.68 -15.18
C GLY A 816 38.74 -7.35 -15.48
N GLU A 817 37.41 -7.31 -15.32
CA GLU A 817 36.51 -6.21 -15.66
C GLU A 817 36.20 -5.29 -14.46
N GLN A 818 36.32 -5.78 -13.22
CA GLN A 818 35.98 -5.01 -12.01
C GLN A 818 37.22 -4.69 -11.16
N MET A 819 37.23 -3.48 -10.57
CA MET A 819 38.25 -3.04 -9.63
C MET A 819 37.60 -2.55 -8.32
N PHE A 820 37.98 -3.16 -7.21
CA PHE A 820 37.63 -2.72 -5.86
C PHE A 820 38.86 -2.06 -5.22
N THR A 821 38.68 -0.90 -4.57
CA THR A 821 39.75 -0.21 -3.85
C THR A 821 39.32 0.13 -2.43
N GLN A 822 40.07 -0.33 -1.43
CA GLN A 822 39.85 -0.03 -0.02
C GLN A 822 41.01 0.79 0.53
N LYS A 823 40.69 1.95 1.14
CA LYS A 823 41.65 2.73 1.93
C LYS A 823 41.92 2.05 3.28
N LEU A 824 43.18 1.91 3.64
CA LEU A 824 43.67 1.29 4.86
C LEU A 824 44.48 2.29 5.68
N LEU A 825 44.32 2.26 7.00
CA LEU A 825 45.13 3.00 7.94
C LEU A 825 46.03 2.04 8.71
N LYS A 826 47.35 2.14 8.56
CA LYS A 826 48.34 1.43 9.39
C LYS A 826 48.70 2.30 10.58
N LYS A 827 48.53 1.74 11.79
CA LYS A 827 48.97 2.37 13.04
C LYS A 827 50.45 2.10 13.33
#